data_AF-A0A5E7TE26-F1
#
_entry.id   AF-A0A5E7TE26-F1
#
_cell.length_a   1.000
_cell.length_b   1.000
_cell.length_c   1.000
_cell.angle_alpha   90.00
_cell.angle_beta   90.00
_cell.angle_gamma   90.00
#
_symmetry.space_group_name_H-M   'P 1'
#
loop_
_entity.id
_entity.type
_entity.pdbx_description
1 polymer ?
#
loop_
_entity_poly.entity_id
_entity_poly.type
_entity_poly.pdbx_seq_one_letter_code
_entity_poly.pdbx_strand_id
1 'polypeptide(L)'
;MAPRKPAKGTTNADSRSRPDAPLHGNTGQAPRSTLESPFPLGSQTRPATPHGIADLDAARPSTVVIAHSTSVETGAPGFQPLEHYWIAKPDHMPQANLEGLRMYKGREYVDVAYDGIVMVDVDPHTGLYRAQLAAERVASGPLLLRDADSGLWNSLNDGDAVTLFDTHLQTLRTNLDLTVVRADGNGIFRFDGRLYLILHNHVYQVMHDVGASTSTQKAWRIVNPKDPVAIDIANIYRASRSGETRTVRRAESNGWVYHLPILKGRIPEAEIAGLGPETLKLMSKPFQEAHTDLKNSSDQHNDLWAEAKKLPEGSAERNAKLLNVEVNLLRHVHKQADFVESLLLNKDWLIRAKAKGLFKQELHTFRMERVEFLNRLMAAMDLRVKPTFSRVDADSCKKVIPHLNKKLRFIEEREVVMAEIKKSDPGAAPLLEEIRRQVPSAERINFNKLTLFVHLYAGTPEHAPNTTMPSLASIDLITGDLKNVPQRDHPMALLLTLDQIRTDKYRFEKRQADVDVTRAEYIREIVSLIGPFEKRIENRLSEILDSFDRNTALPSVNHDIDFDFLPPQPDPSENAHPVSRRKVFRVRQHGTYRVMVGDMETHHDGSVIVRVPDPLRPDYPSARYEKRQGEWLPVRSPITQTPRPQLIAKARQLLADVEQHAAKARADEAKKTNPSEILDDLDDATESLNEQARRLGSLEDAIADSEVAELATHLRTAAGSLAAQGQKVLVRMYKNRNVLDIMRLNYLMDAHELNVSKTVDRKQLGKGESRSFLDVYSLRDCVDDSPLWEAHFHYDQHDTLPLNFKKRGGHLKTLAQSRRGIESQRRDEQAGLPHVAIWRQTFDGKTATKIFALASPAAVLPRPE
;
A
#
# COMPACT_ATOMS: atom_id res chain seq x y z
N MET A 1 -19.35 63.44 24.16
CA MET A 1 -18.67 63.67 22.87
C MET A 1 -19.02 62.55 21.91
N ALA A 2 -19.50 62.89 20.71
CA ALA A 2 -19.73 61.99 19.56
C ALA A 2 -19.90 62.87 18.30
N PRO A 3 -19.91 62.32 17.08
CA PRO A 3 -18.80 61.63 16.42
C PRO A 3 -18.32 62.43 15.18
N ARG A 4 -17.18 62.04 14.57
CA ARG A 4 -16.81 62.51 13.21
C ARG A 4 -16.38 61.36 12.31
N LYS A 5 -16.92 61.36 11.08
CA LYS A 5 -16.56 60.49 9.95
C LYS A 5 -15.36 61.06 9.18
N PRO A 6 -14.58 60.22 8.49
CA PRO A 6 -14.04 60.48 7.15
C PRO A 6 -14.85 59.65 6.12
N ALA A 7 -15.37 60.20 5.01
CA ALA A 7 -14.75 60.88 3.86
C ALA A 7 -14.41 59.90 2.72
N LYS A 8 -15.08 60.08 1.57
CA LYS A 8 -14.80 59.35 0.31
C LYS A 8 -13.51 59.87 -0.33
N GLY A 9 -12.75 58.99 -0.96
CA GLY A 9 -11.67 59.35 -1.89
C GLY A 9 -11.51 58.26 -2.94
N THR A 10 -11.92 58.54 -4.18
CA THR A 10 -11.81 57.63 -5.33
C THR A 10 -10.58 57.99 -6.16
N THR A 11 -9.78 57.02 -6.59
CA THR A 11 -8.90 57.17 -7.76
C THR A 11 -8.79 55.84 -8.50
N ASN A 12 -9.05 55.86 -9.80
CA ASN A 12 -8.82 54.74 -10.70
C ASN A 12 -7.34 54.72 -11.13
N ALA A 13 -6.81 53.53 -11.42
CA ALA A 13 -5.60 53.36 -12.20
C ALA A 13 -5.73 52.10 -13.09
N ASP A 14 -5.23 52.18 -14.33
CA ASP A 14 -5.61 51.30 -15.42
C ASP A 14 -5.28 49.81 -15.25
N SER A 15 -6.28 48.96 -15.51
CA SER A 15 -6.07 47.56 -15.84
C SER A 15 -5.55 47.43 -17.27
N ARG A 16 -4.23 47.33 -17.45
CA ARG A 16 -3.64 46.88 -18.73
C ARG A 16 -3.97 45.42 -18.98
N SER A 17 -4.71 45.14 -20.05
CA SER A 17 -5.10 43.80 -20.48
C SER A 17 -3.89 42.87 -20.63
N ARG A 18 -3.99 41.68 -20.04
CA ARG A 18 -3.01 40.59 -20.21
C ARG A 18 -3.54 39.65 -21.31
N PRO A 19 -2.71 39.16 -22.26
CA PRO A 19 -3.19 38.35 -23.38
C PRO A 19 -3.82 37.03 -22.93
N ASP A 20 -4.78 36.54 -23.72
CA ASP A 20 -5.64 35.40 -23.41
C ASP A 20 -4.86 34.12 -23.06
N ALA A 21 -5.24 33.50 -21.94
CA ALA A 21 -4.94 32.10 -21.67
C ALA A 21 -5.97 31.22 -22.41
N PRO A 22 -5.59 30.04 -22.95
CA PRO A 22 -6.55 29.12 -23.54
C PRO A 22 -7.65 28.74 -22.52
N LEU A 23 -8.89 28.75 -22.98
CA LEU A 23 -10.08 28.47 -22.18
C LEU A 23 -9.95 27.15 -21.42
N HIS A 24 -9.80 27.23 -20.09
CA HIS A 24 -10.06 26.10 -19.22
C HIS A 24 -11.50 25.63 -19.44
N GLY A 25 -11.66 24.39 -19.91
CA GLY A 25 -12.96 23.73 -19.92
C GLY A 25 -13.53 23.69 -18.51
N ASN A 26 -14.77 24.12 -18.35
CA ASN A 26 -15.46 24.25 -17.07
C ASN A 26 -15.85 22.86 -16.52
N THR A 27 -14.86 22.04 -16.16
CA THR A 27 -15.07 20.68 -15.65
C THR A 27 -15.26 20.70 -14.15
N GLY A 28 -16.38 20.15 -13.68
CA GLY A 28 -16.73 20.15 -12.26
C GLY A 28 -15.72 19.37 -11.42
N GLN A 29 -15.44 19.88 -10.21
CA GLN A 29 -14.62 19.21 -9.22
C GLN A 29 -15.18 17.81 -8.92
N ALA A 30 -14.30 16.82 -8.70
CA ALA A 30 -14.75 15.48 -8.36
C ALA A 30 -15.63 15.52 -7.08
N PRO A 31 -16.82 14.90 -7.08
CA PRO A 31 -17.65 14.84 -5.88
C PRO A 31 -16.86 14.09 -4.80
N ARG A 32 -16.88 14.60 -3.56
CA ARG A 32 -16.30 13.91 -2.39
C ARG A 32 -17.18 12.74 -1.94
N SER A 33 -17.47 11.80 -2.85
CA SER A 33 -18.00 10.52 -2.44
C SER A 33 -16.86 9.64 -2.01
N THR A 34 -16.71 9.50 -0.70
CA THR A 34 -15.95 8.41 -0.12
C THR A 34 -16.93 7.34 0.31
N LEU A 35 -16.75 6.12 -0.18
CA LEU A 35 -17.16 4.97 0.59
C LEU A 35 -16.41 5.05 1.92
N GLU A 36 -17.14 5.42 2.97
CA GLU A 36 -16.62 5.42 4.33
C GLU A 36 -16.19 4.01 4.74
N SER A 37 -15.67 3.86 5.96
CA SER A 37 -15.61 2.52 6.54
C SER A 37 -17.03 1.93 6.50
N PRO A 38 -17.25 0.61 6.26
CA PRO A 38 -18.58 -0.04 6.22
C PRO A 38 -19.39 0.05 7.54
N PHE A 39 -18.90 0.88 8.46
CA PHE A 39 -18.74 0.66 9.88
C PHE A 39 -18.38 2.03 10.46
N PRO A 40 -19.31 2.73 11.14
CA PRO A 40 -19.11 4.13 11.48
C PRO A 40 -18.13 4.30 12.64
N LEU A 41 -16.85 4.48 12.30
CA LEU A 41 -15.93 5.31 13.06
C LEU A 41 -15.51 6.49 12.19
N GLY A 42 -15.81 7.69 12.68
CA GLY A 42 -15.72 8.92 11.91
C GLY A 42 -14.29 9.45 11.71
N SER A 43 -14.18 10.39 10.76
CA SER A 43 -13.07 11.33 10.53
C SER A 43 -11.88 10.85 9.68
N GLN A 44 -11.94 11.15 8.38
CA GLN A 44 -10.76 11.21 7.51
C GLN A 44 -10.08 12.59 7.61
N THR A 45 -8.74 12.69 7.70
CA THR A 45 -7.97 13.84 7.13
C THR A 45 -6.43 13.60 7.05
N ARG A 46 -5.75 14.38 6.19
CA ARG A 46 -4.40 14.14 5.59
C ARG A 46 -3.16 14.54 6.43
N PRO A 47 -2.03 13.79 6.36
CA PRO A 47 -0.67 14.16 6.84
C PRO A 47 0.30 14.70 5.75
N ALA A 48 1.60 14.89 6.06
CA ALA A 48 2.65 15.50 5.20
C ALA A 48 4.00 14.72 5.16
N THR A 49 4.91 15.06 4.21
CA THR A 49 6.06 14.28 3.64
C THR A 49 7.42 14.23 4.40
N PRO A 50 8.32 13.28 4.03
CA PRO A 50 9.59 13.53 3.26
C PRO A 50 9.85 12.63 1.98
N HIS A 51 11.09 12.16 1.66
CA HIS A 51 11.58 11.79 0.28
C HIS A 51 12.73 10.73 0.17
N GLY A 52 12.93 10.09 -1.02
CA GLY A 52 14.14 9.34 -1.52
C GLY A 52 13.84 7.95 -2.17
N ILE A 53 13.93 7.62 -3.48
CA ILE A 53 14.99 7.64 -4.56
C ILE A 53 16.08 6.54 -4.31
N ALA A 54 16.40 5.52 -5.14
CA ALA A 54 16.70 5.35 -6.61
C ALA A 54 16.51 3.86 -7.10
N ASP A 55 17.03 3.32 -8.23
CA ASP A 55 16.82 3.49 -9.71
C ASP A 55 17.25 2.14 -10.46
N LEU A 56 17.64 2.08 -11.76
CA LEU A 56 17.77 0.85 -12.63
C LEU A 56 18.93 0.88 -13.68
N ASP A 57 19.32 -0.28 -14.29
CA ASP A 57 20.09 -0.34 -15.58
C ASP A 57 19.95 -1.69 -16.38
N ALA A 58 20.44 -1.78 -17.65
CA ALA A 58 19.94 -2.66 -18.73
C ALA A 58 20.97 -3.52 -19.55
N ALA A 59 20.49 -4.35 -20.52
CA ALA A 59 21.29 -5.12 -21.52
C ALA A 59 20.52 -5.43 -22.86
N ARG A 60 21.22 -5.90 -23.92
CA ARG A 60 20.79 -5.94 -25.36
C ARG A 60 20.49 -7.36 -25.94
N PRO A 61 19.78 -7.51 -27.10
CA PRO A 61 19.42 -8.80 -27.74
C PRO A 61 20.17 -9.15 -29.05
N SER A 62 19.84 -10.31 -29.67
CA SER A 62 20.51 -10.95 -30.84
C SER A 62 19.55 -11.31 -32.01
N THR A 63 20.10 -11.68 -33.18
CA THR A 63 19.45 -11.81 -34.52
C THR A 63 18.74 -13.16 -34.80
N VAL A 64 17.83 -13.20 -35.79
CA VAL A 64 16.94 -14.34 -36.17
C VAL A 64 16.83 -14.51 -37.70
N VAL A 65 16.60 -15.73 -38.21
CA VAL A 65 16.50 -16.12 -39.65
C VAL A 65 15.41 -17.20 -39.88
N ILE A 66 14.40 -17.01 -40.76
CA ILE A 66 13.48 -18.07 -41.29
C ILE A 66 12.98 -17.76 -42.76
N ALA A 67 12.51 -18.80 -43.48
CA ALA A 67 12.21 -18.97 -44.92
C ALA A 67 10.93 -18.33 -45.54
N HIS A 68 10.75 -18.54 -46.86
CA HIS A 68 9.80 -17.85 -47.76
C HIS A 68 8.57 -18.67 -48.22
N SER A 69 7.61 -17.95 -48.82
CA SER A 69 6.68 -18.44 -49.87
C SER A 69 6.20 -17.23 -50.70
N THR A 70 5.99 -17.39 -52.02
CA THR A 70 6.18 -16.34 -53.04
C THR A 70 4.92 -15.68 -53.67
N SER A 71 5.15 -14.52 -54.33
CA SER A 71 4.38 -13.87 -55.44
C SER A 71 3.26 -12.88 -55.05
N VAL A 72 3.04 -11.72 -55.70
CA VAL A 72 3.47 -11.15 -57.01
C VAL A 72 3.75 -9.63 -56.93
N GLU A 73 4.59 -9.09 -57.82
CA GLU A 73 5.04 -7.68 -57.94
C GLU A 73 3.98 -6.59 -58.21
N THR A 74 4.29 -5.34 -57.81
CA THR A 74 3.94 -4.10 -58.56
C THR A 74 4.86 -2.93 -58.15
N GLY A 75 5.60 -2.33 -59.11
CA GLY A 75 6.44 -1.13 -58.87
C GLY A 75 5.64 0.18 -58.78
N ALA A 76 6.18 1.35 -58.41
CA ALA A 76 7.58 1.84 -58.30
C ALA A 76 7.57 3.14 -57.42
N PRO A 77 8.63 3.99 -57.31
CA PRO A 77 10.04 3.86 -57.71
C PRO A 77 11.07 4.16 -56.57
N GLY A 78 12.30 3.64 -56.67
CA GLY A 78 13.40 4.13 -55.83
C GLY A 78 14.62 3.21 -55.65
N PHE A 79 14.46 1.89 -55.83
CA PHE A 79 15.54 0.92 -55.60
C PHE A 79 16.08 0.35 -56.91
N GLN A 80 17.40 0.17 -56.99
CA GLN A 80 18.02 -0.65 -58.03
C GLN A 80 17.69 -2.13 -57.77
N PRO A 81 17.36 -2.91 -58.80
CA PRO A 81 16.97 -4.31 -58.64
C PRO A 81 18.16 -5.18 -58.22
N LEU A 82 17.92 -6.37 -57.67
CA LEU A 82 18.97 -7.19 -57.03
C LEU A 82 20.11 -7.59 -57.99
N GLU A 83 19.79 -7.75 -59.27
CA GLU A 83 20.72 -8.03 -60.38
C GLU A 83 21.80 -6.95 -60.51
N HIS A 84 21.53 -5.71 -60.09
CA HIS A 84 22.50 -4.62 -60.06
C HIS A 84 23.66 -4.87 -59.09
N TYR A 85 23.45 -5.71 -58.07
CA TYR A 85 24.42 -6.00 -57.01
C TYR A 85 25.16 -7.33 -57.22
N TRP A 86 24.92 -8.02 -58.34
CA TRP A 86 25.57 -9.28 -58.66
C TRP A 86 27.07 -9.08 -58.96
N ILE A 87 27.91 -9.96 -58.43
CA ILE A 87 29.34 -10.04 -58.73
C ILE A 87 29.67 -11.31 -59.52
N ALA A 88 30.68 -11.21 -60.40
CA ALA A 88 31.24 -12.40 -61.05
C ALA A 88 31.91 -13.30 -60.00
N LYS A 89 31.51 -14.58 -59.97
CA LYS A 89 31.96 -15.60 -59.03
C LYS A 89 33.49 -15.81 -59.13
N PRO A 90 34.29 -15.47 -58.10
CA PRO A 90 35.74 -15.66 -58.14
C PRO A 90 36.13 -17.15 -58.08
N ASP A 91 37.20 -17.53 -58.79
CA ASP A 91 37.66 -18.93 -58.94
C ASP A 91 37.92 -19.67 -57.60
N HIS A 92 38.16 -18.93 -56.51
CA HIS A 92 38.46 -19.46 -55.17
C HIS A 92 37.61 -18.79 -54.07
N MET A 93 36.28 -18.81 -54.20
CA MET A 93 35.39 -18.33 -53.16
C MET A 93 35.10 -19.40 -52.07
N PRO A 94 35.26 -19.09 -50.77
CA PRO A 94 34.95 -20.02 -49.67
C PRO A 94 33.48 -20.47 -49.66
N GLN A 95 33.21 -21.66 -49.11
CA GLN A 95 31.83 -22.13 -48.86
C GLN A 95 31.11 -21.23 -47.85
N ALA A 96 29.78 -21.19 -47.95
CA ALA A 96 28.93 -20.48 -47.01
C ALA A 96 28.93 -21.17 -45.63
N ASN A 97 28.77 -20.38 -44.57
CA ASN A 97 28.59 -20.87 -43.20
C ASN A 97 27.16 -21.45 -43.00
N LEU A 98 26.86 -21.90 -41.78
CA LEU A 98 25.54 -22.46 -41.42
C LEU A 98 24.38 -21.46 -41.58
N GLU A 99 24.67 -20.16 -41.62
CA GLU A 99 23.71 -19.06 -41.80
C GLU A 99 23.56 -18.66 -43.29
N GLY A 100 24.33 -19.28 -44.19
CA GLY A 100 24.32 -18.99 -45.63
C GLY A 100 25.18 -17.80 -46.07
N LEU A 101 26.12 -17.35 -45.23
CA LEU A 101 27.04 -16.24 -45.49
C LEU A 101 28.42 -16.76 -45.89
N ARG A 102 28.99 -16.21 -46.96
CA ARG A 102 30.37 -16.43 -47.41
C ARG A 102 31.24 -15.25 -46.98
N MET A 103 32.19 -15.49 -46.09
CA MET A 103 33.21 -14.48 -45.74
C MET A 103 34.36 -14.53 -46.76
N TYR A 104 34.53 -13.49 -47.57
CA TYR A 104 35.63 -13.39 -48.53
C TYR A 104 36.32 -12.02 -48.42
N LYS A 105 37.64 -12.01 -48.21
CA LYS A 105 38.46 -10.79 -48.01
C LYS A 105 37.90 -9.82 -46.94
N GLY A 106 37.30 -10.36 -45.87
CA GLY A 106 36.74 -9.57 -44.77
C GLY A 106 35.42 -8.87 -45.09
N ARG A 107 34.68 -9.34 -46.10
CA ARG A 107 33.33 -8.90 -46.45
C ARG A 107 32.41 -10.10 -46.60
N GLU A 108 31.14 -9.88 -46.34
CA GLU A 108 30.12 -10.91 -46.38
C GLU A 108 29.41 -10.92 -47.73
N TYR A 109 29.14 -12.12 -48.21
CA TYR A 109 28.48 -12.38 -49.49
C TYR A 109 27.44 -13.48 -49.33
N VAL A 110 26.44 -13.45 -50.18
CA VAL A 110 25.35 -14.44 -50.21
C VAL A 110 25.14 -14.97 -51.61
N ASP A 111 24.76 -16.24 -51.70
CA ASP A 111 24.32 -16.85 -52.96
C ASP A 111 22.84 -16.50 -53.19
N VAL A 112 22.51 -16.03 -54.39
CA VAL A 112 21.14 -15.70 -54.82
C VAL A 112 20.76 -16.58 -56.03
N ALA A 113 19.54 -16.46 -56.53
CA ALA A 113 19.09 -17.23 -57.70
C ALA A 113 19.99 -17.03 -58.94
N TYR A 114 19.95 -18.00 -59.87
CA TYR A 114 20.69 -17.98 -61.14
C TYR A 114 22.23 -17.95 -61.01
N ASP A 115 22.79 -18.63 -60.00
CA ASP A 115 24.23 -18.63 -59.66
C ASP A 115 24.80 -17.23 -59.33
N GLY A 116 23.94 -16.24 -59.11
CA GLY A 116 24.33 -14.91 -58.69
C GLY A 116 24.93 -14.90 -57.29
N ILE A 117 25.87 -13.98 -57.06
CA ILE A 117 26.49 -13.75 -55.75
C ILE A 117 26.43 -12.25 -55.46
N VAL A 118 26.01 -11.88 -54.25
CA VAL A 118 25.79 -10.48 -53.84
C VAL A 118 26.57 -10.19 -52.56
N MET A 119 27.17 -9.00 -52.45
CA MET A 119 27.82 -8.53 -51.21
C MET A 119 26.76 -7.92 -50.27
N VAL A 120 26.89 -8.15 -48.97
CA VAL A 120 25.90 -7.73 -47.97
C VAL A 120 26.53 -7.08 -46.74
N ASP A 121 25.72 -6.27 -46.05
CA ASP A 121 25.98 -5.74 -44.70
C ASP A 121 24.65 -5.69 -43.92
N VAL A 122 24.70 -5.61 -42.59
CA VAL A 122 23.53 -5.63 -41.72
C VAL A 122 22.89 -4.24 -41.64
N ASP A 123 21.60 -4.14 -41.99
CA ASP A 123 20.83 -2.91 -41.83
C ASP A 123 20.58 -2.64 -40.33
N PRO A 124 21.11 -1.53 -39.76
CA PRO A 124 21.00 -1.23 -38.33
C PRO A 124 19.58 -0.83 -37.88
N HIS A 125 18.59 -0.74 -38.77
CA HIS A 125 17.21 -0.44 -38.45
C HIS A 125 16.30 -1.69 -38.45
N THR A 126 16.67 -2.73 -39.19
CA THR A 126 15.89 -3.97 -39.31
C THR A 126 16.59 -5.20 -38.74
N GLY A 127 17.92 -5.19 -38.63
CA GLY A 127 18.74 -6.34 -38.25
C GLY A 127 18.87 -7.41 -39.35
N LEU A 128 18.33 -7.16 -40.55
CA LEU A 128 18.43 -8.03 -41.72
C LEU A 128 19.60 -7.62 -42.62
N TYR A 129 20.05 -8.52 -43.48
CA TYR A 129 21.09 -8.23 -44.47
C TYR A 129 20.53 -7.41 -45.63
N ARG A 130 21.33 -6.48 -46.15
CA ARG A 130 21.00 -5.62 -47.28
C ARG A 130 22.06 -5.72 -48.36
N ALA A 131 21.66 -5.77 -49.63
CA ALA A 131 22.58 -5.80 -50.76
C ALA A 131 23.42 -4.50 -50.83
N GLN A 132 24.71 -4.63 -51.13
CA GLN A 132 25.68 -3.55 -51.15
C GLN A 132 26.63 -3.68 -52.34
N LEU A 133 27.00 -2.56 -52.97
CA LEU A 133 28.07 -2.54 -53.97
C LEU A 133 29.45 -2.42 -53.29
N ALA A 134 30.49 -2.98 -53.90
CA ALA A 134 31.83 -3.00 -53.31
C ALA A 134 32.44 -1.60 -53.02
N ALA A 135 31.90 -0.54 -53.63
CA ALA A 135 32.29 0.86 -53.44
C ALA A 135 31.42 1.63 -52.41
N GLU A 136 30.31 1.06 -51.92
CA GLU A 136 29.41 1.71 -50.97
C GLU A 136 29.94 1.62 -49.54
N ARG A 137 29.65 2.65 -48.72
CA ARG A 137 29.93 2.67 -47.27
C ARG A 137 28.73 2.30 -46.40
N VAL A 138 27.54 2.28 -46.98
CA VAL A 138 26.27 1.90 -46.36
C VAL A 138 25.51 1.13 -47.45
N ALA A 139 25.02 -0.07 -47.14
CA ALA A 139 24.24 -0.87 -48.08
C ALA A 139 23.01 -0.09 -48.58
N SER A 140 22.88 0.08 -49.89
CA SER A 140 21.78 0.85 -50.51
C SER A 140 20.73 -0.02 -51.23
N GLY A 141 21.05 -1.29 -51.47
CA GLY A 141 20.20 -2.22 -52.20
C GLY A 141 19.01 -2.75 -51.42
N PRO A 142 18.26 -3.71 -52.01
CA PRO A 142 17.13 -4.34 -51.33
C PRO A 142 17.56 -5.11 -50.08
N LEU A 143 16.61 -5.29 -49.15
CA LEU A 143 16.76 -6.21 -48.03
C LEU A 143 16.70 -7.65 -48.55
N LEU A 144 17.58 -8.50 -48.02
CA LEU A 144 17.70 -9.90 -48.38
C LEU A 144 17.32 -10.79 -47.22
N LEU A 145 16.52 -11.82 -47.52
CA LEU A 145 16.16 -12.86 -46.57
C LEU A 145 16.54 -14.24 -47.13
N ARG A 146 17.19 -15.04 -46.30
CA ARG A 146 17.60 -16.40 -46.67
C ARG A 146 16.41 -17.35 -46.68
N ASP A 147 16.24 -18.02 -47.81
CA ASP A 147 15.39 -19.20 -47.93
C ASP A 147 16.03 -20.39 -47.21
N ALA A 148 15.33 -21.00 -46.24
CA ALA A 148 15.93 -22.08 -45.46
C ALA A 148 16.00 -23.42 -46.22
N ASP A 149 15.12 -23.63 -47.20
CA ASP A 149 14.96 -24.90 -47.91
C ASP A 149 15.92 -25.03 -49.10
N SER A 150 16.06 -23.95 -49.90
CA SER A 150 17.02 -23.85 -51.01
C SER A 150 18.39 -23.33 -50.57
N GLY A 151 18.45 -22.61 -49.44
CA GLY A 151 19.65 -21.99 -48.91
C GLY A 151 20.11 -20.70 -49.59
N LEU A 152 19.40 -20.27 -50.64
CA LEU A 152 19.64 -19.04 -51.40
C LEU A 152 18.98 -17.83 -50.73
N TRP A 153 19.42 -16.63 -51.10
CA TRP A 153 18.88 -15.37 -50.58
C TRP A 153 18.04 -14.64 -51.63
N ASN A 154 16.89 -14.12 -51.22
CA ASN A 154 15.93 -13.44 -52.09
C ASN A 154 15.69 -11.99 -51.63
N SER A 155 15.38 -11.10 -52.58
CA SER A 155 14.95 -9.73 -52.32
C SER A 155 13.58 -9.70 -51.65
N LEU A 156 13.41 -8.85 -50.63
CA LEU A 156 12.13 -8.56 -50.00
C LEU A 156 11.50 -7.34 -50.68
N ASN A 157 10.32 -7.49 -51.32
CA ASN A 157 9.61 -6.36 -51.92
C ASN A 157 8.56 -5.78 -50.96
N ASP A 158 8.30 -4.47 -51.06
CA ASP A 158 7.22 -3.81 -50.32
C ASP A 158 5.85 -4.37 -50.77
N GLY A 159 5.28 -5.25 -49.96
CA GLY A 159 4.03 -5.94 -50.25
C GLY A 159 4.08 -7.46 -49.96
N ASP A 160 5.27 -8.06 -49.86
CA ASP A 160 5.41 -9.47 -49.50
C ASP A 160 4.93 -9.69 -48.06
N ALA A 161 3.82 -10.41 -47.91
CA ALA A 161 3.19 -10.66 -46.63
C ALA A 161 4.04 -11.63 -45.79
N VAL A 162 5.00 -11.08 -45.04
CA VAL A 162 5.95 -11.86 -44.23
C VAL A 162 5.24 -12.72 -43.19
N THR A 163 5.01 -13.99 -43.50
CA THR A 163 4.70 -15.05 -42.55
C THR A 163 5.96 -15.38 -41.74
N LEU A 164 6.32 -14.44 -40.86
CA LEU A 164 7.36 -14.64 -39.86
C LEU A 164 7.00 -15.83 -38.97
N PHE A 165 7.78 -16.90 -39.09
CA PHE A 165 7.95 -17.84 -38.00
C PHE A 165 8.68 -17.09 -36.88
N ASP A 166 7.93 -16.59 -35.90
CA ASP A 166 8.50 -15.88 -34.77
C ASP A 166 8.99 -16.90 -33.72
N THR A 167 10.30 -17.01 -33.51
CA THR A 167 10.89 -17.79 -32.40
C THR A 167 10.37 -17.33 -31.04
N HIS A 168 9.98 -16.06 -30.89
CA HIS A 168 9.37 -15.54 -29.66
C HIS A 168 7.94 -16.03 -29.41
N LEU A 169 7.29 -16.71 -30.36
CA LEU A 169 6.00 -17.35 -30.10
C LEU A 169 6.15 -18.77 -29.58
N GLN A 170 7.30 -19.43 -29.79
CA GLN A 170 7.52 -20.78 -29.26
C GLN A 170 7.40 -20.82 -27.73
N THR A 171 7.83 -19.75 -27.05
CA THR A 171 7.73 -19.56 -25.59
C THR A 171 6.30 -19.32 -25.08
N LEU A 172 5.37 -18.92 -25.97
CA LEU A 172 3.98 -18.59 -25.64
C LEU A 172 2.98 -19.72 -26.01
N ARG A 173 3.48 -20.83 -26.56
CA ARG A 173 2.67 -22.01 -26.89
C ARG A 173 2.06 -22.64 -25.64
N THR A 174 0.84 -23.15 -25.78
CA THR A 174 0.20 -23.98 -24.76
C THR A 174 0.15 -25.43 -25.23
N ASN A 175 0.41 -26.36 -24.31
CA ASN A 175 0.28 -27.81 -24.55
C ASN A 175 -1.18 -28.25 -24.34
N LEU A 176 -2.12 -27.54 -24.98
CA LEU A 176 -3.56 -27.77 -24.86
C LEU A 176 -4.08 -28.40 -26.15
N ASP A 177 -4.85 -29.49 -26.03
CA ASP A 177 -5.58 -30.06 -27.15
C ASP A 177 -6.98 -29.43 -27.25
N LEU A 178 -7.32 -28.92 -28.42
CA LEU A 178 -8.61 -28.28 -28.73
C LEU A 178 -9.41 -29.04 -29.81
N THR A 179 -9.00 -30.26 -30.19
CA THR A 179 -9.66 -31.06 -31.26
C THR A 179 -11.16 -31.29 -31.07
N VAL A 180 -11.65 -31.31 -29.82
CA VAL A 180 -13.07 -31.45 -29.46
C VAL A 180 -13.81 -30.11 -29.25
N VAL A 181 -13.11 -28.97 -29.31
CA VAL A 181 -13.68 -27.63 -29.06
C VAL A 181 -13.94 -26.94 -30.40
N ARG A 182 -15.16 -26.42 -30.61
CA ARG A 182 -15.46 -25.60 -31.80
C ARG A 182 -15.06 -24.14 -31.57
N ALA A 183 -14.43 -23.53 -32.58
CA ALA A 183 -14.19 -22.10 -32.63
C ALA A 183 -15.49 -21.30 -32.83
N ASP A 184 -15.48 -20.04 -32.40
CA ASP A 184 -16.50 -19.05 -32.73
C ASP A 184 -16.36 -18.53 -34.18
N GLY A 185 -17.26 -17.63 -34.60
CA GLY A 185 -17.21 -17.02 -35.93
C GLY A 185 -15.93 -16.23 -36.24
N ASN A 186 -15.16 -15.84 -35.22
CA ASN A 186 -13.88 -15.15 -35.34
C ASN A 186 -12.68 -16.11 -35.41
N GLY A 187 -12.89 -17.43 -35.28
CA GLY A 187 -11.81 -18.41 -35.19
C GLY A 187 -11.19 -18.55 -33.79
N ILE A 188 -11.88 -18.04 -32.76
CA ILE A 188 -11.43 -18.11 -31.36
C ILE A 188 -12.10 -19.29 -30.65
N PHE A 189 -11.31 -20.09 -29.96
CA PHE A 189 -11.74 -21.22 -29.15
C PHE A 189 -11.91 -20.77 -27.70
N ARG A 190 -12.92 -21.29 -26.99
CA ARG A 190 -13.10 -21.04 -25.55
C ARG A 190 -12.97 -22.35 -24.78
N PHE A 191 -12.05 -22.38 -23.82
CA PHE A 191 -11.78 -23.54 -22.97
C PHE A 191 -11.45 -23.05 -21.55
N ASP A 192 -12.01 -23.70 -20.53
CA ASP A 192 -11.83 -23.36 -19.11
C ASP A 192 -11.93 -21.84 -18.80
N GLY A 193 -12.97 -21.18 -19.32
CA GLY A 193 -13.19 -19.73 -19.15
C GLY A 193 -12.19 -18.81 -19.88
N ARG A 194 -11.14 -19.35 -20.50
CA ARG A 194 -10.13 -18.61 -21.27
C ARG A 194 -10.40 -18.66 -22.77
N LEU A 195 -9.76 -17.74 -23.50
CA LEU A 195 -9.80 -17.68 -24.96
C LEU A 195 -8.47 -18.13 -25.56
N TYR A 196 -8.56 -18.86 -26.66
CA TYR A 196 -7.43 -19.42 -27.38
C TYR A 196 -7.62 -19.26 -28.89
N LEU A 197 -6.52 -19.31 -29.64
CA LEU A 197 -6.58 -19.54 -31.09
C LEU A 197 -5.56 -20.60 -31.51
N ILE A 198 -5.82 -21.21 -32.66
CA ILE A 198 -4.89 -22.13 -33.32
C ILE A 198 -4.17 -21.35 -34.42
N LEU A 199 -2.84 -21.35 -34.37
CA LEU A 199 -1.98 -20.70 -35.35
C LEU A 199 -0.78 -21.60 -35.64
N HIS A 200 -0.54 -21.89 -36.92
CA HIS A 200 0.50 -22.84 -37.37
C HIS A 200 0.46 -24.19 -36.60
N ASN A 201 -0.74 -24.76 -36.46
CA ASN A 201 -1.01 -26.01 -35.75
C ASN A 201 -0.61 -26.04 -34.25
N HIS A 202 -0.45 -24.87 -33.62
CA HIS A 202 -0.20 -24.73 -32.18
C HIS A 202 -1.27 -23.85 -31.51
N VAL A 203 -1.55 -24.14 -30.24
CA VAL A 203 -2.53 -23.41 -29.44
C VAL A 203 -1.87 -22.29 -28.65
N TYR A 204 -2.50 -21.12 -28.65
CA TYR A 204 -2.05 -19.93 -27.94
C TYR A 204 -3.19 -19.35 -27.12
N GLN A 205 -2.93 -18.96 -25.86
CA GLN A 205 -3.89 -18.17 -25.09
C GLN A 205 -3.94 -16.74 -25.66
N VAL A 206 -5.14 -16.17 -25.76
CA VAL A 206 -5.35 -14.82 -26.28
C VAL A 206 -6.28 -13.96 -25.43
N MET A 207 -6.03 -12.66 -25.50
CA MET A 207 -6.82 -11.61 -24.85
C MET A 207 -7.36 -10.65 -25.92
N HIS A 208 -8.62 -10.24 -25.82
CA HIS A 208 -9.27 -9.32 -26.75
C HIS A 208 -8.70 -7.91 -26.58
N ASP A 209 -8.02 -7.40 -27.61
CA ASP A 209 -7.50 -6.03 -27.63
C ASP A 209 -8.60 -5.10 -28.13
N VAL A 210 -9.43 -4.64 -27.18
CA VAL A 210 -10.55 -3.73 -27.45
C VAL A 210 -10.06 -2.39 -28.01
N GLY A 211 -8.87 -1.92 -27.59
CA GLY A 211 -8.28 -0.67 -28.07
C GLY A 211 -7.78 -0.77 -29.52
N ALA A 212 -7.22 -1.91 -29.91
CA ALA A 212 -6.80 -2.18 -31.28
C ALA A 212 -7.92 -2.75 -32.18
N SER A 213 -9.14 -2.97 -31.67
CA SER A 213 -10.27 -3.52 -32.42
C SER A 213 -11.11 -2.44 -33.08
N THR A 214 -11.52 -2.66 -34.33
CA THR A 214 -12.47 -1.79 -35.03
C THR A 214 -13.89 -2.38 -34.98
N SER A 215 -14.85 -1.69 -35.62
CA SER A 215 -16.21 -2.19 -35.85
C SER A 215 -16.22 -3.44 -36.74
N THR A 216 -15.35 -3.50 -37.75
CA THR A 216 -15.28 -4.57 -38.77
C THR A 216 -14.24 -5.65 -38.47
N GLN A 217 -13.16 -5.34 -37.75
CA GLN A 217 -12.04 -6.25 -37.53
C GLN A 217 -11.63 -6.31 -36.05
N LYS A 218 -11.65 -7.51 -35.47
CA LYS A 218 -11.23 -7.74 -34.08
C LYS A 218 -9.72 -7.97 -33.97
N ALA A 219 -9.13 -7.39 -32.94
CA ALA A 219 -7.74 -7.53 -32.58
C ALA A 219 -7.59 -8.35 -31.29
N TRP A 220 -6.57 -9.19 -31.28
CA TRP A 220 -6.27 -10.10 -30.19
C TRP A 220 -4.80 -9.98 -29.84
N ARG A 221 -4.46 -10.37 -28.62
CA ARG A 221 -3.09 -10.42 -28.11
C ARG A 221 -2.81 -11.83 -27.67
N ILE A 222 -1.88 -12.51 -28.33
CA ILE A 222 -1.26 -13.72 -27.80
C ILE A 222 -0.51 -13.33 -26.53
N VAL A 223 -0.63 -14.13 -25.47
CA VAL A 223 -0.08 -13.87 -24.14
C VAL A 223 0.56 -15.12 -23.56
N ASN A 224 1.57 -14.97 -22.70
CA ASN A 224 2.03 -16.09 -21.87
C ASN A 224 0.98 -16.39 -20.78
N PRO A 225 0.46 -17.63 -20.64
CA PRO A 225 -0.49 -17.98 -19.58
C PRO A 225 0.01 -17.71 -18.16
N LYS A 226 1.33 -17.64 -17.95
CA LYS A 226 1.96 -17.36 -16.66
C LYS A 226 1.99 -15.88 -16.30
N ASP A 227 1.77 -14.98 -17.26
CA ASP A 227 1.94 -13.54 -17.05
C ASP A 227 0.67 -12.86 -16.50
N PRO A 228 0.80 -11.79 -15.69
CA PRO A 228 -0.32 -11.01 -15.16
C PRO A 228 -1.32 -10.50 -16.21
N VAL A 229 -0.86 -10.29 -17.46
CA VAL A 229 -1.73 -9.92 -18.59
C VAL A 229 -2.73 -11.02 -18.96
N ALA A 230 -2.37 -12.29 -18.86
CA ALA A 230 -3.21 -13.42 -19.28
C ALA A 230 -4.35 -13.77 -18.31
N ILE A 231 -4.25 -13.35 -17.05
CA ILE A 231 -5.22 -13.75 -16.01
C ILE A 231 -6.52 -12.92 -15.98
N ASP A 232 -6.73 -11.93 -16.87
CA ASP A 232 -7.98 -11.12 -16.89
C ASP A 232 -9.24 -11.97 -17.13
N ILE A 233 -10.17 -11.93 -16.19
CA ILE A 233 -11.39 -12.77 -16.17
C ILE A 233 -12.38 -12.47 -17.31
N ALA A 234 -12.30 -11.28 -17.91
CA ALA A 234 -13.12 -10.93 -19.08
C ALA A 234 -12.43 -11.33 -20.40
N ASN A 235 -11.23 -11.90 -20.33
CA ASN A 235 -10.33 -12.13 -21.47
C ASN A 235 -10.08 -10.86 -22.30
N ILE A 236 -9.96 -9.71 -21.65
CA ILE A 236 -9.66 -8.42 -22.29
C ILE A 236 -8.19 -8.08 -22.04
N TYR A 237 -7.46 -7.71 -23.10
CA TYR A 237 -6.09 -7.22 -23.01
C TYR A 237 -6.05 -5.87 -22.30
N ARG A 238 -5.05 -5.69 -21.43
CA ARG A 238 -4.81 -4.44 -20.71
C ARG A 238 -3.31 -4.17 -20.72
N ALA A 239 -2.89 -3.15 -21.44
CA ALA A 239 -1.47 -2.75 -21.55
C ALA A 239 -0.85 -2.41 -20.18
N SER A 240 -1.65 -2.04 -19.18
CA SER A 240 -1.20 -1.80 -17.80
C SER A 240 -0.81 -3.07 -17.02
N ARG A 241 -0.95 -4.27 -17.59
CA ARG A 241 -0.49 -5.51 -16.98
C ARG A 241 0.77 -6.01 -17.68
N SER A 242 1.81 -6.28 -16.88
CA SER A 242 3.04 -6.86 -17.38
C SER A 242 2.81 -8.25 -17.99
N GLY A 243 3.57 -8.54 -19.04
CA GLY A 243 3.62 -9.82 -19.70
C GLY A 243 4.07 -9.69 -21.16
N GLU A 244 4.67 -10.75 -21.70
CA GLU A 244 4.99 -10.80 -23.12
C GLU A 244 3.69 -10.96 -23.93
N THR A 245 3.49 -10.08 -24.91
CA THR A 245 2.34 -10.16 -25.82
C THR A 245 2.71 -9.94 -27.28
N ARG A 246 1.88 -10.47 -28.19
CA ARG A 246 1.96 -10.23 -29.65
C ARG A 246 0.58 -9.95 -30.22
N THR A 247 0.42 -8.87 -30.98
CA THR A 247 -0.87 -8.54 -31.62
C THR A 247 -1.13 -9.45 -32.82
N VAL A 248 -2.37 -9.89 -32.96
CA VAL A 248 -2.82 -10.72 -34.08
C VAL A 248 -4.23 -10.30 -34.51
N ARG A 249 -4.47 -10.27 -35.83
CA ARG A 249 -5.79 -10.06 -36.43
C ARG A 249 -6.06 -11.15 -37.45
N ARG A 250 -7.34 -11.34 -37.79
CA ARG A 250 -7.73 -12.20 -38.91
C ARG A 250 -7.70 -11.40 -40.21
N ALA A 251 -7.07 -11.95 -41.23
CA ALA A 251 -7.01 -11.36 -42.58
C ALA A 251 -8.22 -11.76 -43.42
N GLU A 252 -8.39 -11.11 -44.57
CA GLU A 252 -9.49 -11.39 -45.52
C GLU A 252 -9.40 -12.80 -46.12
N SER A 253 -8.19 -13.36 -46.22
CA SER A 253 -7.92 -14.78 -46.53
C SER A 253 -8.30 -15.76 -45.40
N ASN A 254 -8.97 -15.28 -44.35
CA ASN A 254 -9.48 -16.02 -43.21
C ASN A 254 -8.42 -16.61 -42.24
N GLY A 255 -7.13 -16.44 -42.56
CA GLY A 255 -5.98 -16.79 -41.70
C GLY A 255 -5.64 -15.71 -40.65
N TRP A 256 -4.81 -16.07 -39.67
CA TRP A 256 -4.30 -15.15 -38.65
C TRP A 256 -2.97 -14.52 -39.09
N VAL A 257 -2.84 -13.20 -38.94
CA VAL A 257 -1.66 -12.43 -39.33
C VAL A 257 -1.17 -11.58 -38.16
N TYR A 258 0.14 -11.55 -37.95
CA TYR A 258 0.76 -10.65 -36.99
C TYR A 258 0.70 -9.23 -37.52
N HIS A 259 0.23 -8.32 -36.67
CA HIS A 259 0.49 -6.91 -36.88
C HIS A 259 1.44 -6.48 -35.77
N LEU A 260 2.69 -6.19 -36.13
CA LEU A 260 3.40 -5.16 -35.38
C LEU A 260 2.45 -3.95 -35.29
N PRO A 261 2.24 -3.36 -34.11
CA PRO A 261 1.81 -1.97 -34.10
C PRO A 261 2.75 -1.21 -35.04
N ILE A 262 2.27 -0.17 -35.71
CA ILE A 262 3.19 0.82 -36.26
C ILE A 262 3.81 1.51 -35.03
N LEU A 263 4.83 0.87 -34.46
CA LEU A 263 5.93 1.55 -33.81
C LEU A 263 6.45 2.48 -34.90
N LYS A 264 5.93 3.72 -34.90
CA LYS A 264 6.66 4.83 -35.47
C LYS A 264 8.00 4.77 -34.76
N GLY A 265 9.02 4.24 -35.45
CA GLY A 265 10.39 4.34 -35.02
C GLY A 265 10.60 5.80 -34.63
N ARG A 266 11.19 6.02 -33.46
CA ARG A 266 11.43 7.37 -32.96
C ARG A 266 12.20 8.12 -34.05
N ILE A 267 11.52 9.05 -34.72
CA ILE A 267 12.01 9.68 -35.94
C ILE A 267 13.40 10.24 -35.62
N PRO A 268 14.46 9.83 -36.34
CA PRO A 268 15.82 10.26 -36.05
C PRO A 268 15.90 11.78 -35.92
N GLU A 269 16.70 12.27 -34.97
CA GLU A 269 16.73 13.70 -34.64
C GLU A 269 17.16 14.57 -35.84
N ALA A 270 17.97 14.00 -36.75
CA ALA A 270 18.33 14.59 -38.04
C ALA A 270 17.16 14.66 -39.05
N GLU A 271 16.25 13.68 -39.05
CA GLU A 271 15.05 13.69 -39.89
C GLU A 271 14.00 14.67 -39.31
N ILE A 272 13.82 14.70 -37.98
CA ILE A 272 13.04 15.73 -37.28
C ILE A 272 13.57 17.13 -37.63
N ALA A 273 14.90 17.30 -37.75
CA ALA A 273 15.52 18.56 -38.13
C ALA A 273 15.11 19.04 -39.54
N GLY A 274 14.78 18.12 -40.45
CA GLY A 274 14.32 18.40 -41.82
C GLY A 274 12.81 18.62 -41.98
N LEU A 275 11.98 18.26 -41.00
CA LEU A 275 10.51 18.35 -41.13
C LEU A 275 10.01 19.80 -41.27
N GLY A 276 9.27 20.07 -42.36
CA GLY A 276 8.63 21.35 -42.63
C GLY A 276 7.33 21.58 -41.84
N PRO A 277 6.83 22.83 -41.76
CA PRO A 277 5.66 23.17 -40.94
C PRO A 277 4.38 22.40 -41.30
N GLU A 278 4.09 22.23 -42.60
CA GLU A 278 2.89 21.50 -43.04
C GLU A 278 3.00 19.98 -42.75
N THR A 279 4.20 19.39 -42.83
CA THR A 279 4.43 17.99 -42.45
C THR A 279 4.20 17.79 -40.94
N LEU A 280 4.73 18.70 -40.10
CA LEU A 280 4.51 18.68 -38.65
C LEU A 280 3.03 18.85 -38.28
N LYS A 281 2.29 19.68 -39.02
CA LYS A 281 0.85 19.88 -38.87
C LYS A 281 0.04 18.64 -39.28
N LEU A 282 0.39 18.00 -40.39
CA LEU A 282 -0.22 16.72 -40.82
C LEU A 282 0.04 15.61 -39.78
N MET A 283 1.28 15.49 -39.28
CA MET A 283 1.65 14.54 -38.23
C MET A 283 0.95 14.81 -36.89
N SER A 284 0.57 16.06 -36.62
CA SER A 284 -0.16 16.47 -35.41
C SER A 284 -1.65 16.12 -35.46
N LYS A 285 -2.24 15.91 -36.64
CA LYS A 285 -3.69 15.69 -36.81
C LYS A 285 -4.25 14.53 -35.97
N PRO A 286 -3.64 13.33 -35.89
CA PRO A 286 -4.15 12.24 -35.04
C PRO A 286 -4.15 12.58 -33.54
N PHE A 287 -3.26 13.47 -33.08
CA PHE A 287 -3.23 13.92 -31.69
C PHE A 287 -4.34 14.94 -31.41
N GLN A 288 -4.68 15.78 -32.39
CA GLN A 288 -5.83 16.69 -32.30
C GLN A 288 -7.15 15.91 -32.30
N GLU A 289 -7.25 14.87 -33.14
CA GLU A 289 -8.39 13.94 -33.16
C GLU A 289 -8.53 13.21 -31.81
N ALA A 290 -7.46 12.59 -31.30
CA ALA A 290 -7.46 11.92 -30.00
C ALA A 290 -7.79 12.87 -28.82
N HIS A 291 -7.29 14.11 -28.85
CA HIS A 291 -7.66 15.13 -27.85
C HIS A 291 -9.14 15.54 -27.94
N THR A 292 -9.68 15.67 -29.16
CA THR A 292 -11.11 15.93 -29.39
C THR A 292 -11.97 14.77 -28.86
N ASP A 293 -11.52 13.54 -29.07
CA ASP A 293 -12.14 12.32 -28.56
C ASP A 293 -12.14 12.22 -27.02
N LEU A 294 -11.10 12.73 -26.37
CA LEU A 294 -11.03 12.88 -24.91
C LEU A 294 -12.03 13.94 -24.44
N LYS A 295 -12.09 15.10 -25.09
CA LYS A 295 -13.06 16.17 -24.78
C LYS A 295 -14.50 15.66 -24.91
N ASN A 296 -14.86 15.06 -26.05
CA ASN A 296 -16.18 14.45 -26.28
C ASN A 296 -16.52 13.40 -25.21
N SER A 297 -15.54 12.61 -24.77
CA SER A 297 -15.73 11.63 -23.69
C SER A 297 -15.93 12.27 -22.32
N SER A 298 -15.32 13.43 -22.05
CA SER A 298 -15.53 14.24 -20.84
C SER A 298 -16.90 14.90 -20.84
N ASP A 299 -17.34 15.45 -21.97
CA ASP A 299 -18.66 16.05 -22.10
C ASP A 299 -19.76 14.97 -21.91
N GLN A 300 -19.60 13.79 -22.52
CA GLN A 300 -20.48 12.64 -22.26
C GLN A 300 -20.48 12.20 -20.78
N HIS A 301 -19.35 12.28 -20.06
CA HIS A 301 -19.31 12.02 -18.62
C HIS A 301 -20.19 13.01 -17.85
N ASN A 302 -20.08 14.31 -18.15
CA ASN A 302 -20.85 15.36 -17.50
C ASN A 302 -22.36 15.16 -17.68
N ASP A 303 -22.81 14.80 -18.89
CA ASP A 303 -24.21 14.52 -19.19
C ASP A 303 -24.74 13.31 -18.43
N LEU A 304 -24.04 12.17 -18.51
CA LEU A 304 -24.40 10.94 -17.78
C LEU A 304 -24.45 11.15 -16.25
N TRP A 305 -23.53 11.97 -15.73
CA TRP A 305 -23.49 12.35 -14.32
C TRP A 305 -24.65 13.25 -13.92
N ALA A 306 -24.99 14.24 -14.75
CA ALA A 306 -26.13 15.12 -14.55
C ALA A 306 -27.48 14.37 -14.59
N GLU A 307 -27.60 13.33 -15.41
CA GLU A 307 -28.73 12.39 -15.36
C GLU A 307 -28.77 11.60 -14.06
N ALA A 308 -27.66 10.95 -13.67
CA ALA A 308 -27.59 10.13 -12.46
C ALA A 308 -27.86 10.93 -11.17
N LYS A 309 -27.50 12.22 -11.14
CA LYS A 309 -27.73 13.10 -9.99
C LYS A 309 -29.21 13.49 -9.79
N LYS A 310 -30.04 13.44 -10.84
CA LYS A 310 -31.49 13.76 -10.76
C LYS A 310 -32.33 12.64 -10.13
N LEU A 311 -31.80 11.42 -10.03
CA LEU A 311 -32.52 10.25 -9.55
C LEU A 311 -32.35 10.07 -8.02
N PRO A 312 -33.35 9.54 -7.30
CA PRO A 312 -33.29 9.33 -5.85
C PRO A 312 -32.13 8.40 -5.43
N GLU A 313 -31.51 8.71 -4.30
CA GLU A 313 -30.45 7.87 -3.74
C GLU A 313 -30.98 6.46 -3.39
N GLY A 314 -30.16 5.43 -3.65
CA GLY A 314 -30.53 4.02 -3.46
C GLY A 314 -31.41 3.42 -4.57
N SER A 315 -31.96 4.19 -5.52
CA SER A 315 -32.84 3.61 -6.55
C SER A 315 -32.07 2.74 -7.55
N ALA A 316 -32.73 1.67 -8.04
CA ALA A 316 -32.16 0.77 -9.05
C ALA A 316 -31.83 1.51 -10.37
N GLU A 317 -32.66 2.48 -10.73
CA GLU A 317 -32.48 3.35 -11.91
C GLU A 317 -31.22 4.22 -11.77
N ARG A 318 -31.01 4.82 -10.59
CA ARG A 318 -29.79 5.58 -10.29
C ARG A 318 -28.56 4.68 -10.36
N ASN A 319 -28.66 3.47 -9.81
CA ASN A 319 -27.58 2.48 -9.84
C ASN A 319 -27.20 2.08 -11.29
N ALA A 320 -28.19 1.89 -12.17
CA ALA A 320 -27.97 1.62 -13.59
C ALA A 320 -27.33 2.82 -14.33
N LYS A 321 -27.74 4.06 -14.03
CA LYS A 321 -27.08 5.27 -14.58
C LYS A 321 -25.65 5.45 -14.07
N LEU A 322 -25.39 5.17 -12.78
CA LEU A 322 -24.04 5.17 -12.21
C LEU A 322 -23.12 4.10 -12.84
N LEU A 323 -23.66 2.95 -13.26
CA LEU A 323 -22.89 1.96 -14.03
C LEU A 323 -22.43 2.54 -15.39
N ASN A 324 -23.30 3.28 -16.09
CA ASN A 324 -22.91 3.93 -17.35
C ASN A 324 -21.84 5.02 -17.13
N VAL A 325 -21.93 5.77 -16.03
CA VAL A 325 -20.89 6.72 -15.61
C VAL A 325 -19.56 6.00 -15.35
N GLU A 326 -19.55 4.90 -14.58
CA GLU A 326 -18.33 4.12 -14.33
C GLU A 326 -17.72 3.57 -15.63
N VAL A 327 -18.54 3.04 -16.55
CA VAL A 327 -18.07 2.48 -17.83
C VAL A 327 -17.50 3.56 -18.75
N ASN A 328 -18.10 4.75 -18.81
CA ASN A 328 -17.54 5.88 -19.54
C ASN A 328 -16.20 6.34 -18.91
N LEU A 329 -16.13 6.50 -17.60
CA LEU A 329 -14.91 6.92 -16.89
C LEU A 329 -13.76 5.92 -17.05
N LEU A 330 -14.03 4.61 -16.99
CA LEU A 330 -13.04 3.55 -17.27
C LEU A 330 -12.47 3.68 -18.69
N ARG A 331 -13.32 3.96 -19.68
CA ARG A 331 -12.91 4.17 -21.06
C ARG A 331 -12.11 5.47 -21.21
N HIS A 332 -12.52 6.54 -20.52
CA HIS A 332 -11.84 7.83 -20.54
C HIS A 332 -10.42 7.74 -19.97
N VAL A 333 -10.25 7.16 -18.78
CA VAL A 333 -8.93 6.96 -18.14
C VAL A 333 -7.99 6.10 -19.00
N HIS A 334 -8.54 5.08 -19.69
CA HIS A 334 -7.77 4.30 -20.66
C HIS A 334 -7.35 5.16 -21.87
N LYS A 335 -8.28 5.90 -22.51
CA LYS A 335 -7.93 6.83 -23.61
C LYS A 335 -6.87 7.86 -23.19
N GLN A 336 -6.95 8.39 -21.96
CA GLN A 336 -5.93 9.30 -21.41
C GLN A 336 -4.56 8.61 -21.25
N ALA A 337 -4.51 7.29 -21.07
CA ALA A 337 -3.26 6.54 -20.90
C ALA A 337 -2.55 6.48 -22.25
N ASP A 338 -3.25 5.93 -23.23
CA ASP A 338 -2.80 5.74 -24.60
C ASP A 338 -2.40 7.08 -25.24
N PHE A 339 -3.15 8.15 -24.94
CA PHE A 339 -2.84 9.50 -25.42
C PHE A 339 -1.56 10.09 -24.78
N VAL A 340 -1.40 10.00 -23.46
CA VAL A 340 -0.18 10.48 -22.76
C VAL A 340 1.04 9.66 -23.18
N GLU A 341 0.91 8.34 -23.31
CA GLU A 341 1.97 7.47 -23.83
C GLU A 341 2.36 7.85 -25.27
N SER A 342 1.38 8.06 -26.15
CA SER A 342 1.60 8.51 -27.53
C SER A 342 2.33 9.86 -27.59
N LEU A 343 1.98 10.83 -26.73
CA LEU A 343 2.69 12.10 -26.60
C LEU A 343 4.15 11.92 -26.14
N LEU A 344 4.42 10.99 -25.22
CA LEU A 344 5.77 10.70 -24.73
C LEU A 344 6.64 10.02 -25.80
N LEU A 345 6.08 9.05 -26.53
CA LEU A 345 6.75 8.37 -27.64
C LEU A 345 7.10 9.34 -28.79
N ASN A 346 6.27 10.37 -29.00
CA ASN A 346 6.41 11.36 -30.08
C ASN A 346 7.01 12.71 -29.62
N LYS A 347 7.53 12.76 -28.39
CA LYS A 347 8.06 13.95 -27.70
C LYS A 347 8.89 14.89 -28.58
N ASP A 348 9.89 14.35 -29.28
CA ASP A 348 10.96 15.19 -29.84
C ASP A 348 10.47 16.06 -31.01
N TRP A 349 9.67 15.50 -31.92
CA TRP A 349 9.07 16.28 -33.01
C TRP A 349 7.86 17.10 -32.53
N LEU A 350 7.12 16.65 -31.51
CA LEU A 350 6.03 17.44 -30.90
C LEU A 350 6.57 18.71 -30.21
N ILE A 351 7.77 18.67 -29.62
CA ILE A 351 8.45 19.86 -29.08
C ILE A 351 8.81 20.85 -30.20
N ARG A 352 9.14 20.38 -31.40
CA ARG A 352 9.42 21.23 -32.58
C ARG A 352 8.14 21.77 -33.22
N ALA A 353 7.07 20.97 -33.26
CA ALA A 353 5.78 21.35 -33.83
C ALA A 353 5.03 22.42 -33.00
N LYS A 354 5.37 22.56 -31.71
CA LYS A 354 4.70 23.46 -30.77
C LYS A 354 5.64 24.57 -30.31
N ALA A 355 5.10 25.75 -30.03
CA ALA A 355 5.90 26.87 -29.55
C ALA A 355 6.62 26.53 -28.22
N LYS A 356 7.81 27.11 -28.03
CA LYS A 356 8.75 26.76 -26.96
C LYS A 356 8.09 26.78 -25.57
N GLY A 357 7.86 25.58 -25.01
CA GLY A 357 7.27 25.38 -23.69
C GLY A 357 5.84 24.83 -23.67
N LEU A 358 5.06 24.99 -24.75
CA LEU A 358 3.66 24.55 -24.82
C LEU A 358 3.52 23.04 -24.59
N PHE A 359 4.35 22.22 -25.23
CA PHE A 359 4.31 20.76 -25.05
C PHE A 359 4.47 20.34 -23.57
N LYS A 360 5.35 21.01 -22.81
CA LYS A 360 5.52 20.70 -21.38
C LYS A 360 4.28 21.10 -20.57
N GLN A 361 3.66 22.23 -20.91
CA GLN A 361 2.43 22.71 -20.26
C GLN A 361 1.25 21.77 -20.54
N GLU A 362 1.00 21.41 -21.80
CA GLU A 362 -0.07 20.48 -22.18
C GLU A 362 0.12 19.10 -21.55
N LEU A 363 1.33 18.52 -21.59
CA LEU A 363 1.62 17.23 -20.96
C LEU A 363 1.40 17.27 -19.44
N HIS A 364 1.69 18.40 -18.80
CA HIS A 364 1.36 18.62 -17.39
C HIS A 364 -0.17 18.66 -17.19
N THR A 365 -0.91 19.41 -18.02
CA THR A 365 -2.38 19.47 -17.99
C THR A 365 -3.01 18.09 -18.15
N PHE A 366 -2.62 17.30 -19.16
CA PHE A 366 -3.19 15.96 -19.37
C PHE A 366 -2.89 14.98 -18.22
N ARG A 367 -1.72 15.10 -17.58
CA ARG A 367 -1.41 14.34 -16.36
C ARG A 367 -2.29 14.78 -15.17
N MET A 368 -2.50 16.08 -14.98
CA MET A 368 -3.40 16.61 -13.95
C MET A 368 -4.85 16.16 -14.16
N GLU A 369 -5.37 16.26 -15.39
CA GLU A 369 -6.69 15.76 -15.76
C GLU A 369 -6.84 14.26 -15.50
N ARG A 370 -5.83 13.45 -15.82
CA ARG A 370 -5.82 12.01 -15.53
C ARG A 370 -5.97 11.72 -14.04
N VAL A 371 -5.27 12.46 -13.18
CA VAL A 371 -5.36 12.31 -11.72
C VAL A 371 -6.79 12.63 -11.23
N GLU A 372 -7.42 13.67 -11.77
CA GLU A 372 -8.82 13.98 -11.45
C GLU A 372 -9.80 12.92 -11.95
N PHE A 373 -9.65 12.44 -13.18
CA PHE A 373 -10.54 11.42 -13.74
C PHE A 373 -10.43 10.06 -13.02
N LEU A 374 -9.24 9.70 -12.52
CA LEU A 374 -9.04 8.57 -11.60
C LEU A 374 -9.80 8.76 -10.27
N ASN A 375 -9.80 9.97 -9.70
CA ASN A 375 -10.62 10.28 -8.52
C ASN A 375 -12.13 10.22 -8.83
N ARG A 376 -12.59 10.82 -9.94
CA ARG A 376 -14.00 10.77 -10.39
C ARG A 376 -14.47 9.32 -10.59
N LEU A 377 -13.63 8.47 -11.17
CA LEU A 377 -13.88 7.03 -11.32
C LEU A 377 -14.07 6.34 -9.97
N MET A 378 -13.14 6.54 -9.01
CA MET A 378 -13.26 5.96 -7.68
C MET A 378 -14.51 6.42 -6.92
N ALA A 379 -14.88 7.71 -7.05
CA ALA A 379 -16.11 8.26 -6.45
C ALA A 379 -17.39 7.69 -7.09
N ALA A 380 -17.42 7.55 -8.42
CA ALA A 380 -18.56 6.94 -9.13
C ALA A 380 -18.73 5.45 -8.77
N MET A 381 -17.62 4.71 -8.65
CA MET A 381 -17.64 3.33 -8.15
C MET A 381 -18.19 3.25 -6.73
N ASP A 382 -17.76 4.13 -5.82
CA ASP A 382 -18.25 4.16 -4.43
C ASP A 382 -19.76 4.38 -4.35
N LEU A 383 -20.30 5.36 -5.08
CA LEU A 383 -21.74 5.61 -5.11
C LEU A 383 -22.56 4.44 -5.66
N ARG A 384 -21.98 3.68 -6.61
CA ARG A 384 -22.63 2.50 -7.19
C ARG A 384 -22.70 1.32 -6.21
N VAL A 385 -21.67 1.16 -5.37
CA VAL A 385 -21.61 0.06 -4.38
C VAL A 385 -22.22 0.47 -3.03
N LYS A 386 -22.37 1.78 -2.72
CA LYS A 386 -22.98 2.31 -1.48
C LYS A 386 -24.27 1.57 -1.03
N PRO A 387 -25.25 1.22 -1.90
CA PRO A 387 -26.45 0.50 -1.47
C PRO A 387 -26.19 -0.93 -0.95
N THR A 388 -25.08 -1.56 -1.31
CA THR A 388 -24.66 -2.88 -0.79
C THR A 388 -24.18 -2.81 0.66
N PHE A 389 -23.80 -1.62 1.16
CA PHE A 389 -23.35 -1.42 2.54
C PHE A 389 -24.47 -1.25 3.55
N SER A 390 -25.71 -1.00 3.10
CA SER A 390 -26.87 -0.83 3.99
C SER A 390 -27.21 -2.10 4.80
N ARG A 391 -26.55 -3.23 4.52
CA ARG A 391 -26.60 -4.47 5.33
C ARG A 391 -25.20 -5.06 5.41
N VAL A 392 -24.58 -5.02 6.59
CA VAL A 392 -23.32 -5.73 6.84
C VAL A 392 -23.63 -7.18 7.16
N ASP A 393 -23.49 -8.04 6.16
CA ASP A 393 -23.50 -9.48 6.29
C ASP A 393 -22.30 -10.11 5.53
N ALA A 394 -22.11 -11.41 5.68
CA ALA A 394 -20.98 -12.12 5.08
C ALA A 394 -20.96 -12.11 3.54
N ASP A 395 -22.12 -11.99 2.87
CA ASP A 395 -22.22 -11.93 1.41
C ASP A 395 -21.91 -10.52 0.91
N SER A 396 -22.47 -9.48 1.54
CA SER A 396 -22.08 -8.09 1.33
C SER A 396 -20.57 -7.88 1.53
N CYS A 397 -19.99 -8.40 2.60
CA CYS A 397 -18.54 -8.30 2.85
C CYS A 397 -17.71 -8.91 1.70
N LYS A 398 -18.06 -10.12 1.26
CA LYS A 398 -17.39 -10.81 0.14
C LYS A 398 -17.53 -10.05 -1.19
N LYS A 399 -18.67 -9.40 -1.44
CA LYS A 399 -18.91 -8.57 -2.64
C LYS A 399 -18.13 -7.26 -2.62
N VAL A 400 -17.88 -6.70 -1.44
CA VAL A 400 -17.17 -5.43 -1.26
C VAL A 400 -15.65 -5.55 -1.41
N ILE A 401 -15.03 -6.63 -0.92
CA ILE A 401 -13.57 -6.79 -0.96
C ILE A 401 -12.99 -6.64 -2.39
N PRO A 402 -13.59 -7.21 -3.46
CA PRO A 402 -13.18 -6.94 -4.85
C PRO A 402 -13.26 -5.48 -5.29
N HIS A 403 -14.25 -4.70 -4.81
CA HIS A 403 -14.36 -3.26 -5.08
C HIS A 403 -13.21 -2.49 -4.43
N LEU A 404 -12.91 -2.76 -3.16
CA LEU A 404 -11.78 -2.16 -2.45
C LEU A 404 -10.43 -2.50 -3.12
N ASN A 405 -10.25 -3.75 -3.56
CA ASN A 405 -9.08 -4.16 -4.34
C ASN A 405 -8.98 -3.44 -5.70
N LYS A 406 -10.09 -3.20 -6.39
CA LYS A 406 -10.13 -2.42 -7.64
C LYS A 406 -9.75 -0.95 -7.39
N LYS A 407 -10.20 -0.35 -6.28
CA LYS A 407 -9.82 1.02 -5.90
C LYS A 407 -8.34 1.16 -5.55
N LEU A 408 -7.74 0.20 -4.82
CA LEU A 408 -6.31 0.23 -4.50
C LEU A 408 -5.46 0.35 -5.77
N ARG A 409 -5.78 -0.41 -6.83
CA ARG A 409 -5.10 -0.32 -8.13
C ARG A 409 -5.21 1.06 -8.78
N PHE A 410 -6.36 1.72 -8.70
CA PHE A 410 -6.51 3.09 -9.22
C PHE A 410 -5.82 4.14 -8.35
N ILE A 411 -5.67 3.90 -7.04
CA ILE A 411 -4.79 4.72 -6.20
C ILE A 411 -3.34 4.52 -6.64
N GLU A 412 -2.84 3.30 -6.76
CA GLU A 412 -1.47 3.00 -7.24
C GLU A 412 -1.18 3.69 -8.58
N GLU A 413 -2.07 3.54 -9.55
CA GLU A 413 -1.99 4.20 -10.86
C GLU A 413 -1.95 5.74 -10.75
N ARG A 414 -2.82 6.31 -9.91
CA ARG A 414 -2.85 7.76 -9.65
C ARG A 414 -1.57 8.24 -8.97
N GLU A 415 -1.02 7.48 -8.02
CA GLU A 415 0.21 7.81 -7.31
C GLU A 415 1.43 7.84 -8.25
N VAL A 416 1.51 6.92 -9.21
CA VAL A 416 2.52 6.95 -10.28
C VAL A 416 2.42 8.27 -11.07
N VAL A 417 1.23 8.64 -11.53
CA VAL A 417 1.02 9.88 -12.30
C VAL A 417 1.34 11.12 -11.46
N MET A 418 0.92 11.15 -10.18
CA MET A 418 1.28 12.23 -9.25
C MET A 418 2.81 12.36 -9.06
N ALA A 419 3.53 11.24 -8.98
CA ALA A 419 4.98 11.23 -8.87
C ALA A 419 5.66 11.80 -10.12
N GLU A 420 5.16 11.47 -11.32
CA GLU A 420 5.63 12.06 -12.58
C GLU A 420 5.39 13.58 -12.63
N ILE A 421 4.21 14.05 -12.23
CA ILE A 421 3.89 15.49 -12.16
C ILE A 421 4.88 16.17 -11.22
N LYS A 422 5.02 15.68 -9.98
CA LYS A 422 5.94 16.22 -8.96
C LYS A 422 7.41 16.21 -9.40
N LYS A 423 7.85 15.22 -10.19
CA LYS A 423 9.19 15.16 -10.80
C LYS A 423 9.37 16.25 -11.88
N SER A 424 8.33 16.58 -12.63
CA SER A 424 8.36 17.57 -13.72
C SER A 424 8.12 19.02 -13.29
N ASP A 425 7.38 19.18 -12.18
CA ASP A 425 7.04 20.43 -11.50
C ASP A 425 6.88 20.18 -9.98
N PRO A 426 7.93 20.45 -9.18
CA PRO A 426 7.85 20.36 -7.73
C PRO A 426 6.85 21.34 -7.09
N GLY A 427 6.51 22.44 -7.78
CA GLY A 427 5.57 23.46 -7.32
C GLY A 427 4.13 22.97 -7.23
N ALA A 428 3.76 21.95 -8.01
CA ALA A 428 2.44 21.31 -7.97
C ALA A 428 2.15 20.55 -6.67
N ALA A 429 3.15 20.32 -5.80
CA ALA A 429 3.01 19.47 -4.62
C ALA A 429 1.81 19.82 -3.71
N PRO A 430 1.49 21.09 -3.37
CA PRO A 430 0.33 21.42 -2.53
C PRO A 430 -1.01 21.06 -3.18
N LEU A 431 -1.12 21.26 -4.49
CA LEU A 431 -2.32 20.99 -5.29
C LEU A 431 -2.53 19.48 -5.50
N LEU A 432 -1.48 18.74 -5.83
CA LEU A 432 -1.53 17.27 -5.88
C LEU A 432 -2.02 16.67 -4.56
N GLU A 433 -1.58 17.26 -3.45
CA GLU A 433 -2.00 16.84 -2.11
C GLU A 433 -3.47 17.20 -1.83
N GLU A 434 -4.00 18.29 -2.42
CA GLU A 434 -5.42 18.63 -2.36
C GLU A 434 -6.27 17.64 -3.16
N ILE A 435 -5.84 17.31 -4.37
CA ILE A 435 -6.49 16.30 -5.20
C ILE A 435 -6.41 14.92 -4.54
N ARG A 436 -5.30 14.58 -3.87
CA ARG A 436 -5.15 13.33 -3.09
C ARG A 436 -6.22 13.18 -2.01
N ARG A 437 -6.64 14.28 -1.37
CA ARG A 437 -7.69 14.31 -0.32
C ARG A 437 -9.11 14.03 -0.81
N GLN A 438 -9.39 14.06 -2.12
CA GLN A 438 -10.75 13.92 -2.64
C GLN A 438 -11.31 12.49 -2.49
N VAL A 439 -10.45 11.50 -2.26
CA VAL A 439 -10.81 10.08 -2.04
C VAL A 439 -9.98 9.50 -0.89
N PRO A 440 -10.37 8.36 -0.28
CA PRO A 440 -9.64 7.78 0.84
C PRO A 440 -8.20 7.37 0.48
N SER A 441 -7.30 7.39 1.45
CA SER A 441 -5.94 6.86 1.28
C SER A 441 -5.95 5.33 1.09
N ALA A 442 -4.89 4.78 0.49
CA ALA A 442 -4.70 3.32 0.42
C ALA A 442 -4.73 2.67 1.80
N GLU A 443 -4.23 3.37 2.83
CA GLU A 443 -4.25 2.94 4.23
C GLU A 443 -5.67 2.86 4.78
N ARG A 444 -6.53 3.84 4.48
CA ARG A 444 -7.95 3.80 4.86
C ARG A 444 -8.68 2.67 4.14
N ILE A 445 -8.36 2.40 2.87
CA ILE A 445 -8.93 1.26 2.15
C ILE A 445 -8.44 -0.08 2.72
N ASN A 446 -7.17 -0.20 3.11
CA ASN A 446 -6.65 -1.40 3.76
C ASN A 446 -7.24 -1.59 5.17
N PHE A 447 -7.52 -0.52 5.90
CA PHE A 447 -8.26 -0.58 7.17
C PHE A 447 -9.71 -1.07 6.94
N ASN A 448 -10.41 -0.51 5.94
CA ASN A 448 -11.75 -0.99 5.55
C ASN A 448 -11.73 -2.47 5.13
N LYS A 449 -10.66 -2.96 4.46
CA LYS A 449 -10.50 -4.39 4.17
C LYS A 449 -10.29 -5.22 5.43
N LEU A 450 -9.45 -4.74 6.36
CA LEU A 450 -9.13 -5.43 7.62
C LEU A 450 -10.41 -5.65 8.44
N THR A 451 -11.24 -4.62 8.61
CA THR A 451 -12.51 -4.74 9.34
C THR A 451 -13.46 -5.76 8.70
N LEU A 452 -13.56 -5.81 7.37
CA LEU A 452 -14.36 -6.82 6.66
C LEU A 452 -13.83 -8.25 6.86
N PHE A 453 -12.52 -8.48 6.85
CA PHE A 453 -11.96 -9.80 7.11
C PHE A 453 -12.11 -10.24 8.57
N VAL A 454 -11.96 -9.34 9.54
CA VAL A 454 -12.24 -9.65 10.96
C VAL A 454 -13.72 -10.01 11.15
N HIS A 455 -14.65 -9.29 10.49
CA HIS A 455 -16.08 -9.65 10.50
C HIS A 455 -16.35 -11.04 9.91
N LEU A 456 -15.73 -11.35 8.76
CA LEU A 456 -15.83 -12.67 8.12
C LEU A 456 -15.24 -13.81 8.97
N TYR A 457 -14.18 -13.53 9.73
CA TYR A 457 -13.58 -14.49 10.67
C TYR A 457 -14.43 -14.71 11.94
N ALA A 458 -14.96 -13.64 12.53
CA ALA A 458 -15.73 -13.69 13.77
C ALA A 458 -16.96 -14.59 13.66
N GLY A 459 -17.74 -14.40 12.58
CA GLY A 459 -18.94 -15.18 12.28
C GLY A 459 -20.14 -14.81 13.17
N THR A 460 -21.25 -14.45 12.52
CA THR A 460 -22.54 -14.00 13.10
C THR A 460 -22.48 -12.77 14.04
N PRO A 461 -23.58 -12.00 14.21
CA PRO A 461 -23.52 -10.67 14.83
C PRO A 461 -23.38 -10.63 16.36
N GLU A 462 -23.24 -11.76 17.06
CA GLU A 462 -23.26 -11.78 18.53
C GLU A 462 -21.92 -11.36 19.16
N HIS A 463 -20.80 -11.65 18.48
CA HIS A 463 -19.47 -11.26 18.95
C HIS A 463 -19.04 -9.95 18.30
N ALA A 464 -18.73 -8.93 19.12
CA ALA A 464 -18.18 -7.68 18.63
C ALA A 464 -16.84 -7.97 17.94
N PRO A 465 -16.59 -7.46 16.72
CA PRO A 465 -15.28 -7.61 16.12
C PRO A 465 -14.21 -6.75 16.80
N ASN A 466 -14.59 -5.74 17.61
CA ASN A 466 -13.73 -5.12 18.62
C ASN A 466 -13.39 -6.06 19.80
N THR A 467 -14.19 -7.11 20.07
CA THR A 467 -13.83 -8.20 21.00
C THR A 467 -12.94 -9.23 20.29
N THR A 468 -13.12 -9.44 18.98
CA THR A 468 -12.27 -10.33 18.17
C THR A 468 -10.88 -9.76 17.88
N MET A 469 -10.79 -8.44 17.65
CA MET A 469 -9.56 -7.68 17.38
C MET A 469 -9.64 -6.29 18.03
N PRO A 470 -9.34 -6.18 19.34
CA PRO A 470 -9.35 -4.91 20.08
C PRO A 470 -8.54 -3.77 19.45
N SER A 471 -7.47 -4.06 18.69
CA SER A 471 -6.67 -3.03 18.01
C SER A 471 -7.40 -2.27 16.90
N LEU A 472 -8.58 -2.71 16.42
CA LEU A 472 -9.29 -2.02 15.34
C LEU A 472 -9.60 -0.54 15.65
N ALA A 473 -10.04 -0.24 16.87
CA ALA A 473 -10.36 1.14 17.28
C ALA A 473 -9.12 2.06 17.34
N SER A 474 -7.95 1.50 17.65
CA SER A 474 -6.70 2.25 17.76
C SER A 474 -5.97 2.36 16.41
N ILE A 475 -6.13 1.37 15.51
CA ILE A 475 -5.75 1.50 14.09
C ILE A 475 -6.61 2.56 13.38
N ASP A 476 -7.92 2.63 13.66
CA ASP A 476 -8.79 3.68 13.12
C ASP A 476 -8.28 5.08 13.49
N LEU A 477 -7.98 5.30 14.78
CA LEU A 477 -7.34 6.52 15.27
C LEU A 477 -6.05 6.84 14.50
N ILE A 478 -5.17 5.87 14.29
CA ILE A 478 -3.89 6.10 13.59
C ILE A 478 -4.06 6.38 12.08
N THR A 479 -5.08 5.80 11.45
CA THR A 479 -5.35 5.99 10.00
C THR A 479 -6.19 7.22 9.68
N GLY A 480 -6.94 7.77 10.66
CA GLY A 480 -7.81 8.93 10.50
C GLY A 480 -7.49 10.09 11.46
N ASP A 481 -7.73 9.90 12.75
CA ASP A 481 -7.82 10.97 13.75
C ASP A 481 -6.49 11.38 14.45
N LEU A 482 -5.36 10.69 14.24
CA LEU A 482 -4.10 10.91 14.98
C LEU A 482 -3.60 12.36 14.95
N LYS A 483 -3.77 13.09 13.85
CA LYS A 483 -3.41 14.52 13.74
C LYS A 483 -4.22 15.44 14.67
N ASN A 484 -5.38 14.98 15.16
CA ASN A 484 -6.24 15.67 16.12
C ASN A 484 -5.81 15.39 17.57
N VAL A 485 -5.01 14.33 17.79
CA VAL A 485 -4.31 14.07 19.06
C VAL A 485 -3.22 15.14 19.24
N PRO A 486 -3.02 15.70 20.45
CA PRO A 486 -1.88 16.57 20.72
C PRO A 486 -0.54 15.86 20.48
N GLN A 487 0.43 16.53 19.85
CA GLN A 487 1.71 15.91 19.45
C GLN A 487 2.48 15.26 20.62
N ARG A 488 2.36 15.82 21.83
CA ARG A 488 2.97 15.26 23.06
C ARG A 488 2.43 13.86 23.43
N ASP A 489 1.21 13.55 23.01
CA ASP A 489 0.48 12.32 23.34
C ASP A 489 0.57 11.28 22.20
N HIS A 490 1.10 11.67 21.02
CA HIS A 490 1.38 10.77 19.88
C HIS A 490 2.25 9.56 20.24
N PRO A 491 3.36 9.68 21.01
CA PRO A 491 4.20 8.52 21.33
C PRO A 491 3.41 7.41 22.03
N MET A 492 2.62 7.76 23.05
CA MET A 492 1.83 6.76 23.79
C MET A 492 0.69 6.20 22.97
N ALA A 493 -0.01 7.03 22.19
CA ALA A 493 -1.09 6.54 21.33
C ALA A 493 -0.56 5.49 20.34
N LEU A 494 0.59 5.76 19.72
CA LEU A 494 1.27 4.85 18.79
C LEU A 494 1.81 3.60 19.50
N LEU A 495 2.44 3.73 20.68
CA LEU A 495 3.02 2.60 21.42
C LEU A 495 1.96 1.63 21.95
N LEU A 496 0.88 2.15 22.54
CA LEU A 496 -0.23 1.34 23.03
C LEU A 496 -0.96 0.61 21.90
N THR A 497 -1.05 1.25 20.72
CA THR A 497 -1.61 0.59 19.53
C THR A 497 -0.67 -0.49 19.00
N LEU A 498 0.65 -0.26 18.98
CA LEU A 498 1.62 -1.25 18.53
C LEU A 498 1.59 -2.52 19.39
N ASP A 499 1.43 -2.39 20.70
CA ASP A 499 1.29 -3.52 21.63
C ASP A 499 0.01 -4.34 21.41
N GLN A 500 -1.13 -3.66 21.20
CA GLN A 500 -2.39 -4.32 20.84
C GLN A 500 -2.30 -5.03 19.48
N ILE A 501 -1.73 -4.37 18.46
CA ILE A 501 -1.57 -4.95 17.12
C ILE A 501 -0.75 -6.25 17.19
N ARG A 502 0.38 -6.23 17.90
CA ARG A 502 1.23 -7.42 18.08
C ARG A 502 0.54 -8.52 18.88
N THR A 503 -0.25 -8.14 19.88
CA THR A 503 -1.11 -9.06 20.64
C THR A 503 -2.14 -9.75 19.73
N ASP A 504 -2.92 -8.98 18.97
CA ASP A 504 -3.95 -9.51 18.08
C ASP A 504 -3.35 -10.37 16.96
N LYS A 505 -2.24 -9.92 16.37
CA LYS A 505 -1.47 -10.67 15.36
C LYS A 505 -1.06 -12.05 15.88
N TYR A 506 -0.46 -12.12 17.07
CA TYR A 506 -0.06 -13.38 17.70
C TYR A 506 -1.28 -14.27 18.02
N ARG A 507 -2.40 -13.69 18.49
CA ARG A 507 -3.67 -14.41 18.72
C ARG A 507 -4.19 -15.05 17.42
N PHE A 508 -4.14 -14.32 16.30
CA PHE A 508 -4.55 -14.82 14.98
C PHE A 508 -3.59 -15.90 14.44
N GLU A 509 -2.28 -15.67 14.48
CA GLU A 509 -1.25 -16.63 14.04
C GLU A 509 -1.37 -17.96 14.80
N LYS A 510 -1.53 -17.91 16.12
CA LYS A 510 -1.70 -19.09 16.99
C LYS A 510 -2.98 -19.88 16.65
N ARG A 511 -4.09 -19.20 16.38
CA ARG A 511 -5.37 -19.84 16.00
C ARG A 511 -5.40 -20.36 14.57
N GLN A 512 -4.44 -20.03 13.71
CA GLN A 512 -4.48 -20.38 12.29
C GLN A 512 -4.49 -21.90 12.04
N ALA A 513 -3.86 -22.68 12.91
CA ALA A 513 -3.81 -24.14 12.82
C ALA A 513 -5.08 -24.84 13.32
N ASP A 514 -5.89 -24.15 14.13
CA ASP A 514 -7.02 -24.74 14.90
C ASP A 514 -8.40 -24.47 14.25
N VAL A 515 -8.44 -23.86 13.06
CA VAL A 515 -9.68 -23.43 12.38
C VAL A 515 -9.84 -24.06 11.00
N ASP A 516 -11.06 -24.01 10.46
CA ASP A 516 -11.34 -24.46 9.10
C ASP A 516 -10.56 -23.66 8.03
N VAL A 517 -10.43 -24.24 6.84
CA VAL A 517 -9.65 -23.66 5.72
C VAL A 517 -10.10 -22.24 5.37
N THR A 518 -11.41 -21.95 5.40
CA THR A 518 -11.93 -20.63 5.04
C THR A 518 -11.58 -19.59 6.11
N ARG A 519 -11.69 -19.95 7.40
CA ARG A 519 -11.23 -19.08 8.50
C ARG A 519 -9.71 -18.92 8.53
N ALA A 520 -8.95 -19.94 8.16
CA ALA A 520 -7.49 -19.87 8.07
C ALA A 520 -7.01 -18.93 6.94
N GLU A 521 -7.78 -18.83 5.84
CA GLU A 521 -7.58 -17.84 4.78
C GLU A 521 -7.89 -16.41 5.27
N TYR A 522 -9.00 -16.20 5.99
CA TYR A 522 -9.30 -14.88 6.57
C TYR A 522 -8.23 -14.45 7.58
N ILE A 523 -7.73 -15.36 8.43
CA ILE A 523 -6.58 -15.10 9.32
C ILE A 523 -5.36 -14.65 8.51
N ARG A 524 -5.05 -15.31 7.39
CA ARG A 524 -3.91 -14.96 6.55
C ARG A 524 -4.03 -13.53 5.98
N GLU A 525 -5.22 -13.16 5.52
CA GLU A 525 -5.50 -11.79 5.05
C GLU A 525 -5.45 -10.75 6.18
N ILE A 526 -5.95 -11.07 7.37
CA ILE A 526 -5.86 -10.21 8.57
C ILE A 526 -4.39 -9.94 8.94
N VAL A 527 -3.57 -10.99 9.09
CA VAL A 527 -2.14 -10.87 9.43
C VAL A 527 -1.37 -10.12 8.34
N SER A 528 -1.69 -10.36 7.07
CA SER A 528 -1.13 -9.64 5.91
C SER A 528 -1.44 -8.13 5.95
N LEU A 529 -2.69 -7.76 6.28
CA LEU A 529 -3.12 -6.35 6.39
C LEU A 529 -2.59 -5.65 7.65
N ILE A 530 -2.33 -6.40 8.73
CA ILE A 530 -1.73 -5.88 9.97
C ILE A 530 -0.28 -5.41 9.78
N GLY A 531 0.56 -6.19 9.08
CA GLY A 531 2.00 -5.94 8.98
C GLY A 531 2.39 -4.53 8.50
N PRO A 532 1.74 -3.97 7.46
CA PRO A 532 1.96 -2.58 7.04
C PRO A 532 1.63 -1.52 8.10
N PHE A 533 0.59 -1.74 8.92
CA PHE A 533 0.25 -0.83 10.03
C PHE A 533 1.30 -0.90 11.13
N GLU A 534 1.71 -2.11 11.54
CA GLU A 534 2.78 -2.33 12.52
C GLU A 534 4.06 -1.57 12.11
N LYS A 535 4.56 -1.83 10.89
CA LYS A 535 5.77 -1.19 10.35
C LYS A 535 5.65 0.33 10.24
N ARG A 536 4.48 0.86 9.88
CA ARG A 536 4.26 2.31 9.82
C ARG A 536 4.34 2.94 11.20
N ILE A 537 3.76 2.31 12.20
CA ILE A 537 3.75 2.80 13.58
C ILE A 537 5.18 2.78 14.15
N GLU A 538 5.94 1.72 13.90
CA GLU A 538 7.37 1.64 14.23
C GLU A 538 8.20 2.75 13.57
N ASN A 539 8.00 2.99 12.26
CA ASN A 539 8.66 4.07 11.54
C ASN A 539 8.30 5.44 12.15
N ARG A 540 7.01 5.70 12.39
CA ARG A 540 6.54 6.97 12.94
C ARG A 540 7.02 7.22 14.36
N LEU A 541 7.07 6.17 15.18
CA LEU A 541 7.67 6.24 16.51
C LEU A 541 9.17 6.55 16.43
N SER A 542 9.88 5.93 15.47
CA SER A 542 11.30 6.21 15.24
C SER A 542 11.54 7.66 14.80
N GLU A 543 10.71 8.20 13.89
CA GLU A 543 10.72 9.62 13.49
C GLU A 543 10.50 10.56 14.69
N ILE A 544 9.51 10.25 15.53
CA ILE A 544 9.19 11.07 16.70
C ILE A 544 10.35 11.03 17.72
N LEU A 545 10.93 9.85 17.99
CA LEU A 545 12.10 9.74 18.86
C LEU A 545 13.34 10.45 18.31
N ASP A 546 13.57 10.40 16.99
CA ASP A 546 14.65 11.16 16.33
C ASP A 546 14.44 12.69 16.44
N SER A 547 13.17 13.12 16.49
CA SER A 547 12.79 14.53 16.66
C SER A 547 12.92 15.05 18.09
N PHE A 548 13.01 14.16 19.10
CA PHE A 548 13.11 14.57 20.50
C PHE A 548 14.46 15.27 20.77
N ASP A 549 14.40 16.42 21.42
CA ASP A 549 15.57 17.08 21.97
C ASP A 549 15.86 16.57 23.39
N ARG A 550 17.04 16.92 23.92
CA ARG A 550 17.57 16.41 25.20
C ARG A 550 16.64 16.57 26.41
N ASN A 551 15.62 17.44 26.33
CA ASN A 551 14.68 17.72 27.42
C ASN A 551 13.27 17.15 27.20
N THR A 552 12.98 16.59 26.02
CA THR A 552 11.65 16.02 25.72
C THR A 552 11.46 14.71 26.48
N ALA A 553 10.37 14.60 27.23
CA ALA A 553 10.06 13.41 27.98
C ALA A 553 9.45 12.34 27.08
N LEU A 554 10.01 11.12 27.10
CA LEU A 554 9.20 9.94 26.85
C LEU A 554 8.08 9.87 27.89
N PRO A 555 6.80 9.70 27.49
CA PRO A 555 5.74 9.59 28.48
C PRO A 555 5.84 8.26 29.24
N SER A 556 5.45 8.26 30.51
CA SER A 556 5.41 7.03 31.33
C SER A 556 4.39 6.04 30.77
N VAL A 557 4.54 4.74 31.09
CA VAL A 557 3.47 3.74 30.88
C VAL A 557 2.16 4.17 31.59
N ASN A 558 2.30 4.92 32.69
CA ASN A 558 1.19 5.49 33.45
C ASN A 558 0.72 6.87 32.94
N HIS A 559 1.25 7.37 31.83
CA HIS A 559 0.83 8.65 31.24
C HIS A 559 -0.63 8.59 30.81
N ASP A 560 -1.45 9.48 31.36
CA ASP A 560 -2.88 9.50 31.06
C ASP A 560 -3.13 10.10 29.68
N ILE A 561 -3.73 9.31 28.79
CA ILE A 561 -4.36 9.82 27.58
C ILE A 561 -5.80 10.12 27.96
N ASP A 562 -6.15 11.39 28.06
CA ASP A 562 -7.52 11.87 28.24
C ASP A 562 -7.64 13.31 27.73
N PHE A 563 -8.25 13.50 26.58
CA PHE A 563 -8.58 14.83 26.05
C PHE A 563 -9.82 14.76 25.14
N ASP A 564 -10.49 15.89 24.94
CA ASP A 564 -11.58 16.03 23.97
C ASP A 564 -11.13 16.75 22.70
N PHE A 565 -11.81 16.48 21.60
CA PHE A 565 -11.63 17.19 20.33
C PHE A 565 -12.96 17.33 19.60
N LEU A 566 -13.05 18.34 18.75
CA LEU A 566 -14.12 18.48 17.78
C LEU A 566 -13.66 17.84 16.46
N PRO A 567 -14.39 16.85 15.92
CA PRO A 567 -14.09 16.33 14.59
C PRO A 567 -14.25 17.41 13.52
N PRO A 568 -13.55 17.30 12.37
CA PRO A 568 -13.84 18.12 11.20
C PRO A 568 -15.32 17.97 10.81
N GLN A 569 -16.00 19.09 10.57
CA GLN A 569 -17.41 19.04 10.18
C GLN A 569 -17.56 18.39 8.78
N PRO A 570 -18.51 17.46 8.60
CA PRO A 570 -18.89 16.98 7.27
C PRO A 570 -19.52 18.12 6.45
N ASP A 571 -19.69 17.90 5.14
CA ASP A 571 -20.35 18.88 4.28
C ASP A 571 -21.79 19.14 4.78
N PRO A 572 -22.22 20.41 4.97
CA PRO A 572 -23.57 20.74 5.43
C PRO A 572 -24.69 20.16 4.57
N SER A 573 -24.41 19.77 3.32
CA SER A 573 -25.37 19.10 2.44
C SER A 573 -25.59 17.61 2.74
N GLU A 574 -24.71 16.96 3.52
CA GLU A 574 -24.79 15.52 3.82
C GLU A 574 -25.29 15.23 5.26
N ASN A 575 -25.09 16.14 6.22
CA ASN A 575 -25.51 15.93 7.61
C ASN A 575 -26.03 17.22 8.28
N ALA A 576 -27.31 17.20 8.69
CA ALA A 576 -27.96 18.31 9.41
C ALA A 576 -27.76 18.27 10.94
N HIS A 577 -27.11 17.23 11.48
CA HIS A 577 -26.93 17.05 12.92
C HIS A 577 -25.62 17.67 13.41
N PRO A 578 -25.62 18.36 14.58
CA PRO A 578 -24.39 18.90 15.16
C PRO A 578 -23.44 17.77 15.57
N VAL A 579 -22.20 17.84 15.09
CA VAL A 579 -21.16 16.87 15.42
C VAL A 579 -20.85 16.92 16.91
N SER A 580 -20.97 15.78 17.59
CA SER A 580 -20.68 15.66 19.02
C SER A 580 -19.17 15.77 19.28
N ARG A 581 -18.79 16.31 20.46
CA ARG A 581 -17.39 16.25 20.92
C ARG A 581 -16.98 14.79 21.05
N ARG A 582 -15.81 14.45 20.49
CA ARG A 582 -15.21 13.13 20.69
C ARG A 582 -14.15 13.22 21.78
N LYS A 583 -13.90 12.10 22.45
CA LYS A 583 -12.85 11.93 23.45
C LYS A 583 -11.92 10.81 23.02
N VAL A 584 -10.61 11.08 23.04
CA VAL A 584 -9.59 10.04 23.02
C VAL A 584 -9.18 9.81 24.47
N PHE A 585 -9.22 8.56 24.90
CA PHE A 585 -8.95 8.18 26.28
C PHE A 585 -8.26 6.82 26.34
N ARG A 586 -7.43 6.59 27.36
CA ARG A 586 -6.98 5.23 27.68
C ARG A 586 -7.96 4.56 28.64
N VAL A 587 -8.25 3.28 28.39
CA VAL A 587 -8.86 2.38 29.38
C VAL A 587 -7.80 1.40 29.85
N ARG A 588 -7.86 1.02 31.12
CA ARG A 588 -7.16 -0.18 31.60
C ARG A 588 -8.14 -1.34 31.45
N GLN A 589 -7.84 -2.24 30.53
CA GLN A 589 -8.64 -3.44 30.31
C GLN A 589 -7.67 -4.60 30.11
N HIS A 590 -7.85 -5.67 30.88
CA HIS A 590 -7.10 -6.92 30.71
C HIS A 590 -5.59 -6.74 30.93
N GLY A 591 -5.23 -6.05 32.02
CA GLY A 591 -3.87 -5.67 32.42
C GLY A 591 -3.10 -4.80 31.42
N THR A 592 -3.70 -4.47 30.27
CA THR A 592 -3.12 -3.65 29.19
C THR A 592 -3.82 -2.30 29.12
N TYR A 593 -3.10 -1.28 28.64
CA TYR A 593 -3.69 0.03 28.36
C TYR A 593 -4.14 0.09 26.90
N ARG A 594 -5.41 0.41 26.69
CA ARG A 594 -6.01 0.50 25.35
C ARG A 594 -6.49 1.92 25.06
N VAL A 595 -6.11 2.45 23.91
CA VAL A 595 -6.57 3.77 23.46
C VAL A 595 -7.90 3.60 22.74
N MET A 596 -8.91 4.27 23.28
CA MET A 596 -10.29 4.24 22.80
C MET A 596 -10.68 5.63 22.31
N VAL A 597 -11.61 5.68 21.36
CA VAL A 597 -12.19 6.91 20.83
C VAL A 597 -13.70 6.76 20.83
N GLY A 598 -14.41 7.73 21.41
CA GLY A 598 -15.87 7.71 21.47
C GLY A 598 -16.48 9.10 21.57
N ASP A 599 -17.79 9.16 21.43
CA ASP A 599 -18.58 10.39 21.51
C ASP A 599 -18.91 10.70 22.96
N MET A 600 -18.83 11.99 23.34
CA MET A 600 -19.09 12.44 24.70
C MET A 600 -20.57 12.72 24.94
N GLU A 601 -21.10 12.14 26.02
CA GLU A 601 -22.34 12.54 26.69
C GLU A 601 -21.97 13.29 27.97
N THR A 602 -22.58 14.45 28.21
CA THR A 602 -22.55 15.11 29.53
C THR A 602 -23.97 15.18 30.05
N HIS A 603 -24.21 14.54 31.18
CA HIS A 603 -25.52 14.52 31.83
C HIS A 603 -25.75 15.80 32.66
N HIS A 604 -26.99 16.05 33.06
CA HIS A 604 -27.39 17.24 33.81
C HIS A 604 -26.72 17.39 35.19
N ASP A 605 -26.22 16.28 35.75
CA ASP A 605 -25.44 16.23 37.00
C ASP A 605 -23.95 16.53 36.80
N GLY A 606 -23.51 16.79 35.56
CA GLY A 606 -22.11 17.00 35.20
C GLY A 606 -21.30 15.70 35.01
N SER A 607 -21.91 14.52 35.16
CA SER A 607 -21.24 13.26 34.85
C SER A 607 -20.99 13.13 33.35
N VAL A 608 -19.84 12.55 32.99
CA VAL A 608 -19.40 12.37 31.60
C VAL A 608 -19.34 10.89 31.28
N ILE A 609 -20.12 10.49 30.28
CA ILE A 609 -20.09 9.14 29.71
C ILE A 609 -19.54 9.24 28.29
N VAL A 610 -18.65 8.31 27.92
CA VAL A 610 -18.13 8.19 26.56
C VAL A 610 -18.77 6.97 25.91
N ARG A 611 -19.51 7.19 24.81
CA ARG A 611 -20.02 6.13 23.95
C ARG A 611 -18.97 5.76 22.93
N VAL A 612 -18.38 4.58 23.05
CA VAL A 612 -17.54 3.98 22.01
C VAL A 612 -18.45 3.11 21.13
N PRO A 613 -18.78 3.54 19.90
CA PRO A 613 -19.60 2.72 19.01
C PRO A 613 -18.87 1.43 18.65
N ASP A 614 -19.62 0.35 18.49
CA ASP A 614 -19.10 -0.87 17.84
C ASP A 614 -19.09 -0.59 16.34
N PRO A 615 -17.92 -0.45 15.68
CA PRO A 615 -17.86 -0.14 14.27
C PRO A 615 -18.64 -1.19 13.47
N LEU A 616 -18.57 -2.48 13.84
CA LEU A 616 -19.11 -3.54 12.99
C LEU A 616 -20.54 -3.92 13.34
N ARG A 617 -21.14 -3.24 14.32
CA ARG A 617 -22.55 -3.36 14.71
C ARG A 617 -23.11 -1.97 15.06
N PRO A 618 -23.33 -1.10 14.06
CA PRO A 618 -23.79 0.29 14.29
C PRO A 618 -25.14 0.38 15.01
N ASP A 619 -26.00 -0.64 14.83
CA ASP A 619 -27.32 -0.73 15.48
C ASP A 619 -27.26 -1.32 16.90
N TYR A 620 -26.07 -1.79 17.36
CA TYR A 620 -25.90 -2.25 18.73
C TYR A 620 -25.66 -1.06 19.68
N PRO A 621 -26.09 -1.17 20.96
CA PRO A 621 -25.74 -0.18 21.97
C PRO A 621 -24.23 0.02 22.04
N SER A 622 -23.78 1.27 21.89
CA SER A 622 -22.37 1.64 22.05
C SER A 622 -21.85 1.23 23.43
N ALA A 623 -20.62 0.75 23.51
CA ALA A 623 -19.97 0.50 24.78
C ALA A 623 -19.83 1.83 25.54
N ARG A 624 -20.27 1.88 26.80
CA ARG A 624 -20.31 3.11 27.61
C ARG A 624 -19.20 3.07 28.65
N TYR A 625 -18.42 4.14 28.74
CA TYR A 625 -17.33 4.30 29.70
C TYR A 625 -17.54 5.53 30.56
N GLU A 626 -17.20 5.42 31.85
CA GLU A 626 -17.25 6.51 32.83
C GLU A 626 -15.92 6.57 33.61
N LYS A 627 -15.52 7.78 34.04
CA LYS A 627 -14.28 7.95 34.81
C LYS A 627 -14.55 7.72 36.30
N ARG A 628 -14.03 6.63 36.86
CA ARG A 628 -14.14 6.27 38.29
C ARG A 628 -12.73 6.23 38.91
N GLN A 629 -12.54 6.92 40.04
CA GLN A 629 -11.25 6.96 40.76
C GLN A 629 -10.04 7.37 39.89
N GLY A 630 -10.27 8.14 38.82
CA GLY A 630 -9.24 8.58 37.88
C GLY A 630 -9.01 7.67 36.67
N GLU A 631 -9.59 6.47 36.62
CA GLU A 631 -9.51 5.58 35.46
C GLU A 631 -10.82 5.53 34.68
N TRP A 632 -10.75 5.39 33.35
CA TRP A 632 -11.91 5.13 32.51
C TRP A 632 -12.24 3.64 32.50
N LEU A 633 -13.45 3.31 32.95
CA LEU A 633 -13.92 1.94 33.10
C LEU A 633 -15.31 1.77 32.46
N PRO A 634 -15.72 0.55 32.07
CA PRO A 634 -17.07 0.29 31.60
C PRO A 634 -18.13 0.75 32.62
N VAL A 635 -19.19 1.40 32.13
CA VAL A 635 -20.39 1.72 32.92
C VAL A 635 -21.00 0.41 33.40
N ARG A 636 -21.24 0.30 34.71
CA ARG A 636 -21.75 -0.94 35.32
C ARG A 636 -23.15 -1.24 34.79
N SER A 637 -23.39 -2.49 34.41
CA SER A 637 -24.74 -2.96 34.09
C SER A 637 -25.69 -2.75 35.28
N PRO A 638 -26.94 -2.32 35.05
CA PRO A 638 -27.97 -2.32 36.07
C PRO A 638 -28.09 -3.70 36.73
N ILE A 639 -28.36 -3.74 38.03
CA ILE A 639 -28.54 -5.01 38.72
C ILE A 639 -29.94 -5.53 38.42
N THR A 640 -30.03 -6.61 37.65
CA THR A 640 -31.27 -7.36 37.48
C THR A 640 -31.55 -8.18 38.75
N GLN A 641 -32.78 -8.13 39.26
CA GLN A 641 -33.20 -8.95 40.40
C GLN A 641 -32.94 -10.44 40.10
N THR A 642 -32.06 -11.06 40.88
CA THR A 642 -31.63 -12.45 40.74
C THR A 642 -31.85 -13.17 42.07
N PRO A 643 -32.49 -14.35 42.12
CA PRO A 643 -32.77 -15.04 43.38
C PRO A 643 -31.51 -15.34 44.22
N ARG A 644 -31.57 -15.10 45.54
CA ARG A 644 -30.48 -15.38 46.52
C ARG A 644 -29.80 -16.75 46.30
N PRO A 645 -30.52 -17.87 46.11
CA PRO A 645 -29.88 -19.18 45.93
C PRO A 645 -28.99 -19.27 44.67
N GLN A 646 -29.39 -18.61 43.58
CA GLN A 646 -28.60 -18.57 42.34
C GLN A 646 -27.34 -17.72 42.51
N LEU A 647 -27.45 -16.58 43.22
CA LEU A 647 -26.30 -15.73 43.51
C LEU A 647 -25.28 -16.44 44.42
N ILE A 648 -25.73 -17.19 45.43
CA ILE A 648 -24.84 -17.96 46.32
C ILE A 648 -24.21 -19.13 45.56
N ALA A 649 -24.97 -19.87 44.75
CA ALA A 649 -24.44 -20.96 43.93
C ALA A 649 -23.34 -20.45 42.99
N LYS A 650 -23.57 -19.33 42.30
CA LYS A 650 -22.57 -18.74 41.38
C LYS A 650 -21.35 -18.18 42.12
N ALA A 651 -21.54 -17.59 43.31
CA ALA A 651 -20.43 -17.13 44.15
C ALA A 651 -19.51 -18.29 44.58
N ARG A 652 -20.10 -19.39 45.07
CA ARG A 652 -19.35 -20.60 45.46
C ARG A 652 -18.63 -21.25 44.27
N GLN A 653 -19.26 -21.26 43.08
CA GLN A 653 -18.63 -21.73 41.85
C GLN A 653 -17.39 -20.86 41.51
N LEU A 654 -17.55 -19.55 41.41
CA LEU A 654 -16.45 -18.65 41.04
C LEU A 654 -15.27 -18.73 42.03
N LEU A 655 -15.54 -18.94 43.33
CA LEU A 655 -14.50 -19.17 44.33
C LEU A 655 -13.75 -20.50 44.16
N ALA A 656 -14.43 -21.56 43.70
CA ALA A 656 -13.80 -22.84 43.39
C ALA A 656 -12.91 -22.75 42.13
N ASP A 657 -13.33 -21.96 41.14
CA ASP A 657 -12.63 -21.80 39.86
C ASP A 657 -11.31 -20.98 39.99
N VAL A 658 -11.08 -20.25 41.10
CA VAL A 658 -9.92 -19.35 41.30
C VAL A 658 -8.56 -20.03 41.07
N GLU A 659 -8.34 -21.22 41.65
CA GLU A 659 -7.07 -21.93 41.51
C GLU A 659 -6.85 -22.45 40.08
N GLN A 660 -7.94 -22.73 39.34
CA GLN A 660 -7.86 -23.09 37.92
C GLN A 660 -7.38 -21.91 37.08
N HIS A 661 -7.89 -20.69 37.31
CA HIS A 661 -7.38 -19.48 36.65
C HIS A 661 -5.90 -19.23 37.00
N ALA A 662 -5.53 -19.35 38.28
CA ALA A 662 -4.15 -19.22 38.73
C ALA A 662 -3.20 -20.29 38.15
N ALA A 663 -3.67 -21.53 37.97
CA ALA A 663 -2.92 -22.62 37.34
C ALA A 663 -2.76 -22.40 35.82
N LYS A 664 -3.83 -21.98 35.13
CA LYS A 664 -3.78 -21.63 33.70
C LYS A 664 -2.72 -20.56 33.42
N ALA A 665 -2.75 -19.46 34.18
CA ALA A 665 -1.79 -18.37 34.04
C ALA A 665 -0.32 -18.83 34.20
N ARG A 666 -0.03 -19.69 35.18
CA ARG A 666 1.31 -20.30 35.37
C ARG A 666 1.71 -21.20 34.19
N ALA A 667 0.78 -21.98 33.65
CA ALA A 667 1.03 -22.86 32.51
C ALA A 667 1.29 -22.07 31.21
N ASP A 668 0.57 -20.98 30.98
CA ASP A 668 0.74 -20.15 29.80
C ASP A 668 1.96 -19.21 29.90
N GLU A 669 2.34 -18.78 31.10
CA GLU A 669 3.65 -18.15 31.36
C GLU A 669 4.80 -19.10 31.01
N ALA A 670 4.73 -20.37 31.44
CA ALA A 670 5.74 -21.38 31.13
C ALA A 670 5.87 -21.67 29.62
N LYS A 671 4.76 -21.57 28.86
CA LYS A 671 4.75 -21.66 27.39
C LYS A 671 5.28 -20.41 26.69
N LYS A 672 5.56 -19.33 27.43
CA LYS A 672 5.93 -18.00 26.90
C LYS A 672 4.84 -17.40 26.00
N THR A 673 3.58 -17.64 26.34
CA THR A 673 2.42 -16.91 25.78
C THR A 673 2.62 -15.40 25.96
N ASN A 674 1.99 -14.56 25.14
CA ASN A 674 2.08 -13.09 25.30
C ASN A 674 1.55 -12.65 26.69
N PRO A 675 2.25 -11.76 27.44
CA PRO A 675 1.77 -11.26 28.73
C PRO A 675 0.33 -10.76 28.72
N SER A 676 -0.11 -10.13 27.63
CA SER A 676 -1.49 -9.61 27.49
C SER A 676 -2.54 -10.72 27.54
N GLU A 677 -2.35 -11.85 26.86
CA GLU A 677 -3.29 -13.00 26.92
C GLU A 677 -3.46 -13.53 28.36
N ILE A 678 -2.38 -13.63 29.12
CA ILE A 678 -2.44 -14.12 30.51
C ILE A 678 -3.15 -13.11 31.42
N LEU A 679 -3.03 -11.82 31.12
CA LEU A 679 -3.72 -10.75 31.84
C LEU A 679 -5.21 -10.64 31.45
N ASP A 680 -5.59 -10.85 30.18
CA ASP A 680 -6.98 -11.00 29.75
C ASP A 680 -7.68 -12.10 30.59
N ASP A 681 -7.10 -13.31 30.68
CA ASP A 681 -7.68 -14.43 31.44
C ASP A 681 -7.83 -14.17 32.95
N LEU A 682 -6.90 -13.42 33.57
CA LEU A 682 -6.92 -13.14 35.01
C LEU A 682 -7.83 -11.96 35.36
N ASP A 683 -7.91 -10.95 34.50
CA ASP A 683 -8.81 -9.81 34.68
C ASP A 683 -10.27 -10.20 34.45
N ASP A 684 -10.59 -11.04 33.46
CA ASP A 684 -11.96 -11.56 33.23
C ASP A 684 -12.49 -12.30 34.46
N ALA A 685 -11.64 -13.11 35.10
CA ALA A 685 -11.96 -13.78 36.36
C ALA A 685 -12.13 -12.77 37.53
N THR A 686 -11.24 -11.79 37.61
CA THR A 686 -11.27 -10.70 38.61
C THR A 686 -12.54 -9.84 38.49
N GLU A 687 -12.98 -9.51 37.28
CA GLU A 687 -14.23 -8.79 37.03
C GLU A 687 -15.44 -9.66 37.39
N SER A 688 -15.45 -10.93 37.00
CA SER A 688 -16.52 -11.88 37.35
C SER A 688 -16.73 -12.03 38.86
N LEU A 689 -15.64 -12.13 39.63
CA LEU A 689 -15.66 -12.19 41.09
C LEU A 689 -16.21 -10.89 41.71
N ASN A 690 -15.74 -9.73 41.24
CA ASN A 690 -16.16 -8.42 41.74
C ASN A 690 -17.63 -8.09 41.39
N GLU A 691 -18.08 -8.43 40.19
CA GLU A 691 -19.47 -8.26 39.77
C GLU A 691 -20.40 -9.15 40.60
N GLN A 692 -20.00 -10.40 40.89
CA GLN A 692 -20.80 -11.27 41.74
C GLN A 692 -20.86 -10.77 43.20
N ALA A 693 -19.76 -10.21 43.73
CA ALA A 693 -19.75 -9.57 45.04
C ALA A 693 -20.64 -8.31 45.08
N ARG A 694 -20.75 -7.57 43.97
CA ARG A 694 -21.66 -6.42 43.82
C ARG A 694 -23.13 -6.86 43.81
N ARG A 695 -23.46 -7.96 43.10
CA ARG A 695 -24.83 -8.52 43.06
C ARG A 695 -25.27 -9.06 44.43
N LEU A 696 -24.38 -9.77 45.14
CA LEU A 696 -24.67 -10.21 46.51
C LEU A 696 -24.97 -9.03 47.44
N GLY A 697 -24.17 -7.97 47.39
CA GLY A 697 -24.39 -6.76 48.19
C GLY A 697 -25.61 -5.90 47.80
N SER A 698 -26.44 -6.34 46.84
CA SER A 698 -27.67 -5.67 46.42
C SER A 698 -28.96 -6.38 46.85
N LEU A 699 -28.83 -7.52 47.53
CA LEU A 699 -29.96 -8.18 48.18
C LEU A 699 -30.46 -7.30 49.35
N GLU A 700 -31.77 -7.38 49.62
CA GLU A 700 -32.33 -6.83 50.86
C GLU A 700 -31.63 -7.48 52.07
N ASP A 701 -31.33 -6.67 53.09
CA ASP A 701 -30.58 -7.05 54.30
C ASP A 701 -29.20 -7.72 54.08
N ALA A 702 -28.56 -7.56 52.91
CA ALA A 702 -27.25 -8.15 52.59
C ALA A 702 -26.09 -7.81 53.56
N ILE A 703 -26.23 -6.76 54.38
CA ILE A 703 -25.26 -6.38 55.41
C ILE A 703 -25.50 -7.14 56.74
N ALA A 704 -26.75 -7.56 56.99
CA ALA A 704 -27.13 -8.35 58.16
C ALA A 704 -27.06 -9.87 57.91
N ASP A 705 -27.19 -10.30 56.65
CA ASP A 705 -26.96 -11.69 56.23
C ASP A 705 -25.46 -12.03 56.23
N SER A 706 -24.99 -12.65 57.32
CA SER A 706 -23.57 -13.02 57.50
C SER A 706 -23.02 -13.91 56.38
N GLU A 707 -23.82 -14.82 55.81
CA GLU A 707 -23.38 -15.67 54.70
C GLU A 707 -23.12 -14.84 53.44
N VAL A 708 -24.01 -13.89 53.13
CA VAL A 708 -23.89 -12.99 51.99
C VAL A 708 -22.71 -12.02 52.17
N ALA A 709 -22.53 -11.47 53.38
CA ALA A 709 -21.43 -10.57 53.71
C ALA A 709 -20.04 -11.27 53.64
N GLU A 710 -19.94 -12.49 54.16
CA GLU A 710 -18.72 -13.31 54.07
C GLU A 710 -18.40 -13.69 52.62
N LEU A 711 -19.38 -14.19 51.86
CA LEU A 711 -19.19 -14.54 50.44
C LEU A 711 -18.76 -13.33 49.61
N ALA A 712 -19.39 -12.16 49.80
CA ALA A 712 -19.00 -10.94 49.11
C ALA A 712 -17.57 -10.48 49.48
N THR A 713 -17.12 -10.76 50.71
CA THR A 713 -15.76 -10.46 51.17
C THR A 713 -14.75 -11.43 50.57
N HIS A 714 -15.02 -12.74 50.59
CA HIS A 714 -14.16 -13.76 49.97
C HIS A 714 -13.99 -13.53 48.46
N LEU A 715 -15.06 -13.18 47.74
CA LEU A 715 -15.00 -12.86 46.31
C LEU A 715 -14.06 -11.67 46.01
N ARG A 716 -14.15 -10.58 46.79
CA ARG A 716 -13.25 -9.41 46.64
C ARG A 716 -11.80 -9.76 46.98
N THR A 717 -11.56 -10.56 48.02
CA THR A 717 -10.23 -11.02 48.40
C THR A 717 -9.61 -11.92 47.32
N ALA A 718 -10.37 -12.85 46.76
CA ALA A 718 -9.96 -13.68 45.64
C ALA A 718 -9.62 -12.85 44.39
N ALA A 719 -10.46 -11.86 44.06
CA ALA A 719 -10.23 -10.93 42.96
C ALA A 719 -8.93 -10.12 43.16
N GLY A 720 -8.69 -9.61 44.37
CA GLY A 720 -7.43 -8.93 44.72
C GLY A 720 -6.20 -9.84 44.61
N SER A 721 -6.33 -11.13 44.95
CA SER A 721 -5.27 -12.12 44.80
C SER A 721 -4.91 -12.40 43.34
N LEU A 722 -5.92 -12.60 42.48
CA LEU A 722 -5.71 -12.81 41.04
C LEU A 722 -5.09 -11.57 40.36
N ALA A 723 -5.55 -10.36 40.70
CA ALA A 723 -4.96 -9.11 40.22
C ALA A 723 -3.48 -8.97 40.65
N ALA A 724 -3.16 -9.30 41.91
CA ALA A 724 -1.78 -9.30 42.40
C ALA A 724 -0.91 -10.39 41.74
N GLN A 725 -1.49 -11.53 41.36
CA GLN A 725 -0.80 -12.56 40.58
C GLN A 725 -0.51 -12.08 39.16
N GLY A 726 -1.48 -11.48 38.47
CA GLY A 726 -1.31 -10.89 37.13
C GLY A 726 -0.20 -9.84 37.10
N GLN A 727 -0.19 -8.94 38.10
CA GLN A 727 0.87 -7.96 38.29
C GLN A 727 2.28 -8.61 38.42
N LYS A 728 2.40 -9.71 39.18
CA LYS A 728 3.67 -10.46 39.32
C LYS A 728 4.08 -11.17 38.02
N VAL A 729 3.13 -11.70 37.25
CA VAL A 729 3.39 -12.29 35.92
C VAL A 729 3.93 -11.22 34.97
N LEU A 730 3.28 -10.05 34.90
CA LEU A 730 3.69 -8.93 34.05
C LEU A 730 5.13 -8.52 34.30
N VAL A 731 5.52 -8.33 35.58
CA VAL A 731 6.90 -8.01 35.98
C VAL A 731 7.89 -9.06 35.49
N ARG A 732 7.65 -10.35 35.79
CA ARG A 732 8.57 -11.45 35.39
C ARG A 732 8.76 -11.50 33.87
N MET A 733 7.69 -11.29 33.10
CA MET A 733 7.76 -11.33 31.64
C MET A 733 8.37 -10.06 31.04
N TYR A 734 8.22 -8.91 31.70
CA TYR A 734 8.92 -7.68 31.32
C TYR A 734 10.43 -7.79 31.53
N LYS A 735 10.89 -8.54 32.55
CA LYS A 735 12.32 -8.88 32.77
C LYS A 735 12.92 -9.85 31.74
N ASN A 736 12.21 -10.21 30.67
CA ASN A 736 12.74 -11.05 29.59
C ASN A 736 13.86 -10.35 28.81
N ARG A 737 15.12 -10.62 29.20
CA ARG A 737 16.38 -10.11 28.62
C ARG A 737 16.55 -10.20 27.10
N ASN A 738 15.71 -10.96 26.40
CA ASN A 738 15.75 -11.09 24.94
C ASN A 738 14.94 -10.02 24.21
N VAL A 739 14.04 -9.32 24.92
CA VAL A 739 13.23 -8.21 24.37
C VAL A 739 13.89 -6.89 24.76
N LEU A 740 13.95 -5.93 23.84
CA LEU A 740 14.46 -4.58 24.09
C LEU A 740 13.33 -3.57 23.94
N ASP A 741 13.03 -2.88 25.04
CA ASP A 741 11.88 -1.99 25.15
C ASP A 741 12.10 -1.02 26.34
N ILE A 742 12.29 0.28 26.06
CA ILE A 742 12.47 1.29 27.11
C ILE A 742 11.17 1.61 27.85
N MET A 743 9.98 1.27 27.32
CA MET A 743 8.75 1.39 28.11
C MET A 743 8.74 0.34 29.23
N ARG A 744 9.11 -0.91 28.91
CA ARG A 744 9.30 -1.96 29.94
C ARG A 744 10.41 -1.57 30.92
N LEU A 745 11.52 -1.01 30.43
CA LEU A 745 12.59 -0.51 31.28
C LEU A 745 12.10 0.61 32.22
N ASN A 746 11.38 1.60 31.71
CA ASN A 746 10.81 2.68 32.53
C ASN A 746 9.81 2.14 33.55
N TYR A 747 8.95 1.19 33.16
CA TYR A 747 8.03 0.52 34.06
C TYR A 747 8.76 -0.21 35.20
N LEU A 748 9.79 -1.00 34.86
CA LEU A 748 10.58 -1.74 35.85
C LEU A 748 11.40 -0.79 36.75
N MET A 749 11.92 0.33 36.24
CA MET A 749 12.57 1.37 37.06
C MET A 749 11.57 2.06 38.00
N ASP A 750 10.38 2.43 37.51
CA ASP A 750 9.33 3.08 38.30
C ASP A 750 8.70 2.13 39.34
N ALA A 751 8.76 0.82 39.10
CA ALA A 751 8.34 -0.24 40.03
C ALA A 751 9.46 -0.70 40.99
N HIS A 752 10.67 -0.11 40.93
CA HIS A 752 11.85 -0.52 41.71
C HIS A 752 12.31 -1.98 41.50
N GLU A 753 12.07 -2.52 40.30
CA GLU A 753 12.36 -3.90 39.91
C GLU A 753 13.79 -4.10 39.34
N LEU A 754 14.63 -3.07 39.37
CA LEU A 754 15.97 -3.07 38.76
C LEU A 754 17.04 -2.37 39.61
N ASN A 755 18.21 -2.98 39.67
CA ASN A 755 19.47 -2.35 40.07
C ASN A 755 20.21 -1.82 38.84
N VAL A 756 20.87 -0.67 38.99
CA VAL A 756 21.70 -0.07 37.93
C VAL A 756 23.10 0.19 38.48
N SER A 757 24.14 -0.14 37.72
CA SER A 757 25.48 0.41 38.01
C SER A 757 26.26 0.70 36.74
N LYS A 758 27.13 1.71 36.80
CA LYS A 758 28.09 2.03 35.75
C LYS A 758 29.18 0.96 35.71
N THR A 759 29.33 0.27 34.58
CA THR A 759 30.33 -0.80 34.38
C THR A 759 31.46 -0.38 33.45
N VAL A 760 31.24 0.63 32.61
CA VAL A 760 32.28 1.28 31.79
C VAL A 760 32.13 2.78 31.93
N ASP A 761 33.25 3.45 32.21
CA ASP A 761 33.33 4.90 32.32
C ASP A 761 34.23 5.47 31.23
N ARG A 762 33.69 6.37 30.41
CA ARG A 762 34.38 7.17 29.37
C ARG A 762 35.43 6.40 28.57
N LYS A 763 35.14 5.15 28.19
CA LYS A 763 36.07 4.33 27.41
C LYS A 763 36.25 4.92 26.02
N GLN A 764 37.48 5.29 25.67
CA GLN A 764 37.78 5.78 24.32
C GLN A 764 37.55 4.68 23.27
N LEU A 765 36.88 5.05 22.19
CA LEU A 765 36.69 4.28 20.96
C LEU A 765 37.27 5.09 19.77
N GLY A 766 37.87 4.40 18.80
CA GLY A 766 38.45 5.03 17.62
C GLY A 766 39.77 5.80 17.86
N LYS A 767 40.29 6.39 16.78
CA LYS A 767 41.53 7.20 16.74
C LYS A 767 41.34 8.40 15.80
N GLY A 768 42.10 9.47 16.02
CA GLY A 768 42.01 10.70 15.21
C GLY A 768 40.61 11.30 15.25
N GLU A 769 40.12 11.76 14.09
CA GLU A 769 38.78 12.37 13.93
C GLU A 769 37.61 11.42 14.26
N SER A 770 37.85 10.09 14.26
CA SER A 770 36.86 9.09 14.66
C SER A 770 36.74 8.86 16.18
N ARG A 771 37.46 9.66 17.01
CA ARG A 771 37.46 9.49 18.47
C ARG A 771 36.06 9.72 19.04
N SER A 772 35.62 8.81 19.90
CA SER A 772 34.45 8.97 20.76
C SER A 772 34.69 8.30 22.10
N PHE A 773 33.83 8.56 23.08
CA PHE A 773 33.89 7.98 24.41
C PHE A 773 32.59 7.23 24.71
N LEU A 774 32.66 6.11 25.43
CA LEU A 774 31.53 5.26 25.75
C LEU A 774 31.42 5.04 27.26
N ASP A 775 30.24 5.32 27.81
CA ASP A 775 29.79 4.76 29.09
C ASP A 775 28.91 3.53 28.84
N VAL A 776 28.98 2.57 29.75
CA VAL A 776 28.03 1.45 29.83
C VAL A 776 27.50 1.35 31.25
N TYR A 777 26.18 1.21 31.36
CA TYR A 777 25.47 0.92 32.59
C TYR A 777 24.83 -0.45 32.47
N SER A 778 25.11 -1.34 33.43
CA SER A 778 24.47 -2.65 33.54
C SER A 778 23.14 -2.50 34.27
N LEU A 779 22.07 -3.02 33.67
CA LEU A 779 20.72 -3.08 34.20
C LEU A 779 20.47 -4.52 34.66
N ARG A 780 20.25 -4.70 35.96
CA ARG A 780 20.15 -6.00 36.63
C ARG A 780 18.83 -6.14 37.37
N ASP A 781 18.32 -7.35 37.50
CA ASP A 781 17.15 -7.63 38.34
C ASP A 781 17.45 -7.27 39.80
N CYS A 782 16.54 -6.59 40.50
CA CYS A 782 16.73 -6.28 41.91
C CYS A 782 16.72 -7.51 42.84
N VAL A 783 16.13 -8.64 42.40
CA VAL A 783 15.93 -9.85 43.21
C VAL A 783 17.19 -10.72 43.28
N ASP A 784 17.83 -11.00 42.15
CA ASP A 784 18.98 -11.92 42.06
C ASP A 784 20.27 -11.26 41.52
N ASP A 785 20.24 -9.95 41.26
CA ASP A 785 21.29 -9.16 40.60
C ASP A 785 21.74 -9.76 39.24
N SER A 786 20.89 -10.56 38.58
CA SER A 786 21.20 -11.09 37.26
C SER A 786 21.12 -9.99 36.20
N PRO A 787 22.10 -9.91 35.28
CA PRO A 787 22.08 -8.91 34.23
C PRO A 787 20.98 -9.22 33.20
N LEU A 788 20.21 -8.19 32.86
CA LEU A 788 19.16 -8.23 31.85
C LEU A 788 19.62 -7.53 30.57
N TRP A 789 20.08 -6.28 30.69
CA TRP A 789 20.47 -5.43 29.56
C TRP A 789 21.63 -4.50 29.91
N GLU A 790 22.11 -3.78 28.90
CA GLU A 790 23.07 -2.70 29.06
C GLU A 790 22.59 -1.41 28.37
N ALA A 791 22.70 -0.30 29.08
CA ALA A 791 22.49 1.05 28.54
C ALA A 791 23.85 1.67 28.15
N HIS A 792 24.02 1.98 26.87
CA HIS A 792 25.26 2.50 26.29
C HIS A 792 25.09 3.99 25.98
N PHE A 793 26.06 4.83 26.34
CA PHE A 793 26.04 6.27 26.05
C PHE A 793 27.34 6.72 25.39
N HIS A 794 27.25 7.27 24.18
CA HIS A 794 28.38 7.78 23.40
C HIS A 794 28.53 9.31 23.47
N TYR A 795 29.76 9.77 23.61
CA TYR A 795 30.14 11.19 23.76
C TYR A 795 31.24 11.58 22.76
N ASP A 796 31.33 12.87 22.44
CA ASP A 796 32.38 13.42 21.57
C ASP A 796 33.69 13.67 22.34
N GLN A 797 33.60 14.09 23.61
CA GLN A 797 34.73 14.39 24.48
C GLN A 797 34.64 13.60 25.79
N HIS A 798 35.77 13.49 26.50
CA HIS A 798 35.89 12.68 27.73
C HIS A 798 35.18 13.35 28.91
N ASP A 799 35.33 14.65 29.01
CA ASP A 799 34.83 15.57 30.04
C ASP A 799 33.41 16.09 29.77
N THR A 800 32.78 15.66 28.67
CA THR A 800 31.36 15.98 28.38
C THR A 800 30.47 15.54 29.55
N LEU A 801 29.54 16.39 30.00
CA LEU A 801 28.59 16.06 31.08
C LEU A 801 27.74 14.81 30.76
N PRO A 802 27.30 14.00 31.75
CA PRO A 802 26.57 12.75 31.51
C PRO A 802 25.35 12.85 30.58
N LEU A 803 24.54 13.92 30.68
CA LEU A 803 23.37 14.13 29.83
C LEU A 803 23.69 14.73 28.44
N ASN A 804 24.94 15.09 28.18
CA ASN A 804 25.39 15.71 26.92
C ASN A 804 25.93 14.69 25.89
N PHE A 805 25.42 13.45 25.90
CA PHE A 805 25.73 12.44 24.89
C PHE A 805 25.32 12.88 23.47
N LYS A 806 25.88 12.23 22.43
CA LYS A 806 25.56 12.51 21.01
C LYS A 806 24.04 12.34 20.77
N LYS A 807 23.44 13.04 19.79
CA LYS A 807 21.95 12.98 19.56
C LYS A 807 21.41 11.55 19.31
N ARG A 808 22.24 10.61 18.84
CA ARG A 808 21.96 9.16 18.77
C ARG A 808 22.96 8.31 19.58
N GLY A 809 23.49 8.86 20.66
CA GLY A 809 24.56 8.26 21.45
C GLY A 809 24.10 7.37 22.59
N GLY A 810 22.91 7.62 23.15
CA GLY A 810 22.32 6.79 24.21
C GLY A 810 21.41 5.72 23.63
N HIS A 811 21.63 4.43 23.90
CA HIS A 811 20.77 3.33 23.44
C HIS A 811 20.87 2.07 24.31
N LEU A 812 19.83 1.23 24.30
CA LEU A 812 19.76 -0.04 25.03
C LEU A 812 20.28 -1.23 24.18
N LYS A 813 20.92 -2.23 24.80
CA LYS A 813 21.39 -3.47 24.17
C LYS A 813 21.06 -4.71 25.01
N THR A 814 20.81 -5.84 24.34
CA THR A 814 20.84 -7.16 24.99
C THR A 814 22.29 -7.54 25.32
N LEU A 815 22.48 -8.37 26.34
CA LEU A 815 23.82 -8.89 26.68
C LEU A 815 24.48 -9.63 25.50
N ALA A 816 23.68 -10.30 24.67
CA ALA A 816 24.16 -10.99 23.47
C ALA A 816 24.70 -10.00 22.42
N GLN A 817 24.04 -8.86 22.22
CA GLN A 817 24.52 -7.80 21.34
C GLN A 817 25.73 -7.07 21.91
N SER A 818 25.78 -6.82 23.23
CA SER A 818 26.95 -6.18 23.86
C SER A 818 28.23 -7.00 23.74
N ARG A 819 28.12 -8.33 23.69
CA ARG A 819 29.24 -9.25 23.43
C ARG A 819 29.67 -9.32 21.96
N ARG A 820 28.88 -8.75 21.02
CA ARG A 820 29.19 -8.73 19.58
C ARG A 820 29.77 -7.37 19.17
N GLY A 821 31.02 -7.37 18.72
CA GLY A 821 31.67 -6.19 18.15
C GLY A 821 31.05 -5.72 16.82
N ILE A 822 31.41 -4.51 16.39
CA ILE A 822 30.98 -3.88 15.12
C ILE A 822 31.24 -4.81 13.91
N GLU A 823 32.32 -5.57 13.93
CA GLU A 823 32.71 -6.54 12.88
C GLU A 823 31.83 -7.79 12.81
N SER A 824 31.04 -8.09 13.85
CA SER A 824 29.99 -9.11 13.79
C SER A 824 28.76 -8.56 13.07
N GLN A 825 28.35 -7.33 13.41
CA GLN A 825 27.17 -6.69 12.81
C GLN A 825 27.36 -6.46 11.31
N ARG A 826 28.55 -6.00 10.91
CA ARG A 826 28.90 -5.82 9.49
C ARG A 826 28.94 -7.13 8.70
N ARG A 827 29.26 -8.26 9.35
CA ARG A 827 29.18 -9.60 8.72
C ARG A 827 27.74 -10.09 8.58
N ASP A 828 26.89 -9.87 9.58
CA ASP A 828 25.47 -10.20 9.51
C ASP A 828 24.78 -9.38 8.38
N GLU A 829 25.12 -8.08 8.24
CA GLU A 829 24.68 -7.21 7.14
C GLU A 829 25.20 -7.68 5.76
N GLN A 830 26.45 -8.12 5.65
CA GLN A 830 27.02 -8.67 4.40
C GLN A 830 26.47 -10.05 4.03
N ALA A 831 25.97 -10.83 4.99
CA ALA A 831 25.41 -12.16 4.76
C ALA A 831 23.94 -12.13 4.30
N GLY A 832 23.31 -10.95 4.20
CA GLY A 832 21.89 -10.81 3.84
C GLY A 832 20.93 -11.42 4.87
N LEU A 833 21.43 -11.77 6.07
CA LEU A 833 20.58 -12.22 7.17
C LEU A 833 19.65 -11.07 7.56
N PRO A 834 18.36 -11.32 7.81
CA PRO A 834 17.44 -10.27 8.21
C PRO A 834 17.94 -9.68 9.52
N HIS A 835 18.43 -8.44 9.45
CA HIS A 835 18.68 -7.63 10.62
C HIS A 835 17.35 -7.53 11.36
N VAL A 836 17.23 -8.24 12.49
CA VAL A 836 16.05 -8.11 13.35
C VAL A 836 16.02 -6.65 13.74
N ALA A 837 15.06 -5.92 13.18
CA ALA A 837 14.89 -4.49 13.33
C ALA A 837 14.42 -4.19 14.76
N ILE A 838 15.28 -4.50 15.72
CA ILE A 838 15.17 -4.06 17.09
C ILE A 838 15.44 -2.58 17.04
N TRP A 839 14.34 -1.86 16.88
CA TRP A 839 14.10 -0.49 17.23
C TRP A 839 15.23 0.05 18.12
N ARG A 840 16.17 0.79 17.50
CA ARG A 840 17.37 1.33 18.17
C ARG A 840 16.93 2.49 19.05
N GLN A 841 16.26 2.17 20.14
CA GLN A 841 15.57 3.16 20.94
C GLN A 841 16.60 4.05 21.62
N THR A 842 16.66 5.30 21.17
CA THR A 842 17.51 6.33 21.74
C THR A 842 16.97 6.69 23.11
N PHE A 843 17.85 6.77 24.11
CA PHE A 843 17.46 7.31 25.41
C PHE A 843 17.13 8.79 25.27
N ASP A 844 15.93 9.18 25.71
CA ASP A 844 15.64 10.57 26.00
C ASP A 844 16.42 11.01 27.25
N GLY A 845 16.58 12.33 27.44
CA GLY A 845 17.33 12.84 28.58
C GLY A 845 16.73 12.44 29.93
N LYS A 846 15.42 12.19 30.02
CA LYS A 846 14.79 11.76 31.28
C LYS A 846 15.03 10.29 31.60
N THR A 847 14.92 9.36 30.64
CA THR A 847 15.30 7.95 30.90
C THR A 847 16.80 7.86 31.22
N ALA A 848 17.64 8.62 30.51
CA ALA A 848 19.06 8.74 30.86
C ALA A 848 19.26 9.26 32.29
N THR A 849 18.51 10.30 32.70
CA THR A 849 18.54 10.82 34.07
C THR A 849 18.13 9.76 35.11
N LYS A 850 17.09 8.97 34.87
CA LYS A 850 16.68 7.86 35.76
C LYS A 850 17.80 6.82 35.91
N ILE A 851 18.40 6.40 34.79
CA ILE A 851 19.52 5.43 34.77
C ILE A 851 20.72 5.99 35.55
N PHE A 852 21.07 7.26 35.37
CA PHE A 852 22.18 7.90 36.09
C PHE A 852 21.88 8.09 37.58
N ALA A 853 20.62 8.40 37.95
CA ALA A 853 20.19 8.51 39.34
C ALA A 853 20.25 7.16 40.05
N LEU A 854 19.71 6.09 39.46
CA LEU A 854 19.78 4.72 40.01
C LEU A 854 21.22 4.19 40.10
N ALA A 855 22.11 4.64 39.21
CA ALA A 855 23.53 4.30 39.25
C ALA A 855 24.37 5.15 40.21
N SER A 856 23.78 6.19 40.84
CA SER A 856 24.49 7.08 41.74
C SER A 856 24.62 6.47 43.15
N PRO A 857 25.74 6.67 43.88
CA PRO A 857 25.96 6.05 45.20
C PRO A 857 24.86 6.32 46.25
N ALA A 858 24.11 7.42 46.09
CA ALA A 858 22.99 7.78 46.97
C ALA A 858 21.72 6.93 46.77
N ALA A 859 21.63 6.12 45.71
CA ALA A 859 20.47 5.26 45.41
C ALA A 859 20.52 3.89 46.10
N VAL A 860 21.64 3.52 46.74
CA VAL A 860 21.75 2.30 47.53
C VAL A 860 21.04 2.50 48.87
N LEU A 861 19.75 2.18 48.91
CA LEU A 861 19.04 2.00 50.17
C LEU A 861 19.75 0.91 50.99
N PRO A 862 20.05 1.15 52.29
CA PRO A 862 20.57 0.09 53.14
C PRO A 862 19.54 -1.04 53.21
N ARG A 863 20.01 -2.28 53.05
CA ARG A 863 19.14 -3.46 53.26
C ARG A 863 18.61 -3.42 54.70
N PRO A 864 17.31 -3.66 54.93
CA PRO A 864 16.85 -4.02 56.27
C PRO A 864 17.50 -5.35 56.66
N GLU A 865 17.90 -5.46 57.93
CA GLU A 865 18.38 -6.70 58.57
C GLU A 865 17.22 -7.69 58.82
#